data_AF-A3U4L0-F1
#
_entry.id   AF-A3U4L0-F1
#
_cell.length_a   1.000
_cell.length_b   1.000
_cell.length_c   1.000
_cell.angle_alpha   90.00
_cell.angle_beta   90.00
_cell.angle_gamma   90.00
#
_symmetry.space_group_name_H-M   'P 1'
#
loop_
_entity.id
_entity.type
_entity.pdbx_description
1 polymer ?
#
loop_
_entity_poly.entity_id
_entity_poly.type
_entity_poly.pdbx_seq_one_letter_code
_entity_poly.pdbx_strand_id
1 'polypeptide(L)'
;MFNKPINNIVKAHFETMRKTAKEKAEKDFNDKILNEIDGLDDFEKLKVCVVENEKNKALKKQDPHPYYINNSDDWLLTQFANRHFLLNVDETDEFIQSVYLGDYGKLIFDKIDELLKHIPKLTYKDFLAGVQCQYLETFEHYYNIEEEDYYKISKWQMNALLDIVEYDVNNCIKAYQEHCATIRNPINFISNELSILEEVLTETINDTSVLKQILSKLYIFKNNEISKYDNDLLLENYPLFFNDENNYRKLNPDNLKEPLNKISNNAKSIVSNELTIFYVLDTVLKWMKSIIKGKSIYEPFEYIDLKEKIKEVRIETEKEYQKEIDALNEFCFNDESITSEQKKEYLRAKFGDEIDAYNKIKDKRIFFFLRDENEALLIENLRFSYVVNNLLDEVLEELKTAYRILNVSWEITAIFYELFDSRTMYYKNDSGSHLIIHSLMNDMVLDKDDYNELHSSMDVFFRRFQNDSVPLDIHFINHRNVHLRLFEKCISRLQKILDNAEPNNKVLYIQSRLKELKQRELTFRTIAERNKRLEGKEDKFPNLFKEFLSIEADFIRETSVIAPLSYLPENPKILIDKPRLETFEDLLSTEKQTYVLQMLEDLSITVGGNYALSPKKLGAIRGVIEALREKKIIPHLGLHKVYVMFADKINASKKSELDASNTSEDYKKDAIEYIKNNPLH
;
A
#
# COMPACT_ATOMS: atom_id res chain seq x y z
N MET A 1 -13.37 3.18 45.32
CA MET A 1 -14.32 3.29 44.19
C MET A 1 -13.51 3.46 42.90
N PHE A 2 -12.88 2.41 42.38
CA PHE A 2 -11.92 2.49 41.24
C PHE A 2 -12.16 1.38 40.21
N ASN A 3 -13.36 1.38 39.60
CA ASN A 3 -13.78 0.44 38.53
C ASN A 3 -14.01 1.16 37.18
N LYS A 4 -13.33 2.29 36.95
CA LYS A 4 -13.51 3.08 35.73
C LYS A 4 -12.56 2.56 34.63
N PRO A 5 -13.06 2.20 33.43
CA PRO A 5 -12.23 1.86 32.28
C PRO A 5 -11.15 2.91 32.02
N ILE A 6 -10.00 2.52 31.47
CA ILE A 6 -8.88 3.44 31.21
C ILE A 6 -9.29 4.61 30.32
N ASN A 7 -10.19 4.38 29.34
CA ASN A 7 -10.80 5.41 28.51
C ASN A 7 -11.47 6.52 29.35
N ASN A 8 -12.17 6.17 30.44
CA ASN A 8 -12.83 7.15 31.29
C ASN A 8 -11.86 7.98 32.14
N ILE A 9 -10.62 7.51 32.34
CA ILE A 9 -9.60 8.24 33.09
C ILE A 9 -9.05 9.40 32.25
N VAL A 10 -8.79 9.15 30.95
CA VAL A 10 -8.21 10.14 30.04
C VAL A 10 -9.26 10.98 29.30
N LYS A 11 -10.55 10.66 29.42
CA LYS A 11 -11.64 11.27 28.63
C LYS A 11 -11.67 12.80 28.64
N ALA A 12 -11.54 13.43 29.80
CA ALA A 12 -11.59 14.90 29.90
C ALA A 12 -10.39 15.57 29.20
N HIS A 13 -9.21 14.95 29.29
CA HIS A 13 -8.01 15.41 28.58
C HIS A 13 -8.19 15.22 27.06
N PHE A 14 -8.66 14.04 26.66
CA PHE A 14 -9.01 13.73 25.27
C PHE A 14 -9.98 14.74 24.65
N GLU A 15 -11.08 15.07 25.34
CA GLU A 15 -12.06 16.05 24.84
C GLU A 15 -11.42 17.43 24.62
N THR A 16 -10.48 17.83 25.48
CA THR A 16 -9.73 19.08 25.33
C THR A 16 -8.82 19.03 24.11
N MET A 17 -8.01 17.97 23.95
CA MET A 17 -7.12 17.80 22.81
C MET A 17 -7.88 17.75 21.48
N ARG A 18 -8.97 16.97 21.42
CA ARG A 18 -9.85 16.84 20.24
C ARG A 18 -10.41 18.19 19.81
N LYS A 19 -10.84 19.01 20.78
CA LYS A 19 -11.32 20.38 20.54
C LYS A 19 -10.22 21.28 19.99
N THR A 20 -9.03 21.27 20.61
CA THR A 20 -7.88 22.06 20.14
C THR A 20 -7.49 21.71 18.70
N ALA A 21 -7.43 20.42 18.37
CA ALA A 21 -7.12 19.97 17.01
C ALA A 21 -8.14 20.48 15.97
N LYS A 22 -9.43 20.42 16.33
CA LYS A 22 -10.53 20.90 15.48
C LYS A 22 -10.48 22.42 15.27
N GLU A 23 -10.29 23.18 16.34
CA GLU A 23 -10.18 24.66 16.27
C GLU A 23 -8.97 25.08 15.41
N LYS A 24 -7.84 24.37 15.53
CA LYS A 24 -6.67 24.58 14.68
C LYS A 24 -6.98 24.29 13.21
N ALA A 25 -7.68 23.19 12.91
CA ALA A 25 -8.05 22.81 11.55
C ALA A 25 -8.99 23.85 10.90
N GLU A 26 -10.00 24.30 11.64
CA GLU A 26 -10.95 25.33 11.18
C GLU A 26 -10.24 26.67 10.94
N LYS A 27 -9.34 27.08 11.85
CA LYS A 27 -8.57 28.31 11.70
C LYS A 27 -7.66 28.26 10.46
N ASP A 28 -6.84 27.22 10.34
CA ASP A 28 -5.92 27.08 9.22
C ASP A 28 -6.67 26.95 7.89
N PHE A 29 -7.83 26.30 7.87
CA PHE A 29 -8.69 26.25 6.68
C PHE A 29 -9.21 27.63 6.27
N ASN A 30 -9.64 28.45 7.22
CA ASN A 30 -10.02 29.83 6.92
C ASN A 30 -8.81 30.64 6.40
N ASP A 31 -7.69 30.55 7.10
CA ASP A 31 -6.51 31.37 6.83
C ASP A 31 -5.80 31.00 5.52
N LYS A 32 -5.68 29.69 5.22
CA LYS A 32 -4.90 29.17 4.08
C LYS A 32 -5.75 28.80 2.87
N ILE A 33 -7.04 28.50 3.05
CA ILE A 33 -7.91 28.14 1.92
C ILE A 33 -8.89 29.27 1.65
N LEU A 34 -9.81 29.56 2.56
CA LEU A 34 -10.92 30.48 2.25
C LEU A 34 -10.44 31.88 1.88
N ASN A 35 -9.42 32.40 2.57
CA ASN A 35 -8.84 33.71 2.24
C ASN A 35 -8.03 33.71 0.93
N GLU A 36 -7.38 32.59 0.57
CA GLU A 36 -6.57 32.47 -0.64
C GLU A 36 -7.42 32.33 -1.90
N ILE A 37 -8.56 31.64 -1.77
CA ILE A 37 -9.47 31.39 -2.89
C ILE A 37 -10.48 32.52 -3.13
N ASP A 38 -10.54 33.52 -2.24
CA ASP A 38 -11.47 34.64 -2.37
C ASP A 38 -11.15 35.46 -3.64
N GLY A 39 -12.19 35.79 -4.39
CA GLY A 39 -12.07 36.49 -5.68
C GLY A 39 -11.50 35.70 -6.86
N LEU A 40 -11.08 34.43 -6.68
CA LEU A 40 -10.63 33.57 -7.79
C LEU A 40 -11.81 32.98 -8.59
N ASP A 41 -11.56 32.58 -9.83
CA ASP A 41 -12.51 31.76 -10.61
C ASP A 41 -12.51 30.30 -10.14
N ASP A 42 -13.53 29.53 -10.53
CA ASP A 42 -13.72 28.18 -10.01
C ASP A 42 -12.57 27.20 -10.35
N PHE A 43 -11.85 27.43 -11.46
CA PHE A 43 -10.71 26.61 -11.83
C PHE A 43 -9.52 26.88 -10.90
N GLU A 44 -9.17 28.14 -10.70
CA GLU A 44 -8.07 28.52 -9.80
C GLU A 44 -8.41 28.21 -8.34
N LYS A 45 -9.68 28.35 -7.91
CA LYS A 45 -10.13 27.90 -6.58
C LYS A 45 -9.89 26.40 -6.39
N LEU A 46 -10.30 25.58 -7.37
CA LEU A 46 -10.13 24.13 -7.30
C LEU A 46 -8.65 23.76 -7.27
N LYS A 47 -7.83 24.42 -8.10
CA LYS A 47 -6.38 24.19 -8.15
C LYS A 47 -5.71 24.42 -6.81
N VAL A 48 -5.99 25.52 -6.12
CA VAL A 48 -5.49 25.80 -4.76
C VAL A 48 -5.91 24.68 -3.80
N CYS A 49 -7.19 24.30 -3.80
CA CYS A 49 -7.71 23.25 -2.91
C CYS A 49 -7.07 21.88 -3.18
N VAL A 50 -6.90 21.49 -4.46
CA VAL A 50 -6.30 20.21 -4.84
C VAL A 50 -4.82 20.17 -4.46
N VAL A 51 -4.07 21.24 -4.72
CA VAL A 51 -2.65 21.33 -4.32
C VAL A 51 -2.50 21.19 -2.81
N GLU A 52 -3.34 21.89 -2.02
CA GLU A 52 -3.29 21.77 -0.57
C GLU A 52 -3.74 20.38 -0.08
N ASN A 53 -4.73 19.76 -0.74
CA ASN A 53 -5.15 18.39 -0.45
C ASN A 53 -3.99 17.40 -0.67
N GLU A 54 -3.24 17.51 -1.76
CA GLU A 54 -2.08 16.66 -2.03
C GLU A 54 -0.95 16.88 -1.02
N LYS A 55 -0.67 18.12 -0.61
CA LYS A 55 0.25 18.39 0.50
C LYS A 55 -0.21 17.72 1.80
N ASN A 56 -1.49 17.85 2.14
CA ASN A 56 -2.04 17.23 3.34
C ASN A 56 -1.99 15.69 3.28
N LYS A 57 -2.27 15.08 2.12
CA LYS A 57 -2.10 13.63 1.90
C LYS A 57 -0.64 13.20 2.12
N ALA A 58 0.33 13.97 1.60
CA ALA A 58 1.75 13.69 1.81
C ALA A 58 2.13 13.76 3.30
N LEU A 59 1.63 14.76 4.03
CA LEU A 59 1.82 14.88 5.48
C LEU A 59 1.21 13.68 6.24
N LYS A 60 -0.03 13.28 5.92
CA LYS A 60 -0.69 12.09 6.50
C LYS A 60 0.13 10.82 6.30
N LYS A 61 0.72 10.63 5.12
CA LYS A 61 1.57 9.45 4.81
C LYS A 61 2.84 9.41 5.66
N GLN A 62 3.42 10.58 5.93
CA GLN A 62 4.64 10.73 6.73
C GLN A 62 4.38 10.68 8.24
N ASP A 63 3.14 10.93 8.67
CA ASP A 63 2.75 10.99 10.08
C ASP A 63 3.10 9.68 10.85
N PRO A 64 3.71 9.76 12.05
CA PRO A 64 4.06 8.57 12.83
C PRO A 64 2.87 7.90 13.53
N HIS A 65 1.72 8.58 13.63
CA HIS A 65 0.54 8.17 14.39
C HIS A 65 -0.72 8.13 13.50
N PRO A 66 -0.72 7.35 12.39
CA PRO A 66 -1.85 7.32 11.46
C PRO A 66 -3.16 6.81 12.06
N TYR A 67 -3.09 6.06 13.16
CA TYR A 67 -4.26 5.65 13.96
C TYR A 67 -5.00 6.81 14.62
N TYR A 68 -4.47 8.03 14.59
CA TYR A 68 -5.20 9.24 15.01
C TYR A 68 -5.86 10.01 13.86
N ILE A 69 -5.68 9.56 12.61
CA ILE A 69 -6.14 10.28 11.42
C ILE A 69 -7.42 9.63 10.88
N ASN A 70 -8.46 10.42 10.60
CA ASN A 70 -9.71 9.96 9.97
C ASN A 70 -10.45 8.82 10.72
N ASN A 71 -10.34 8.73 12.05
CA ASN A 71 -11.00 7.71 12.87
C ASN A 71 -12.13 8.31 13.75
N SER A 72 -12.99 7.44 14.29
CA SER A 72 -14.07 7.86 15.20
C SER A 72 -13.53 8.29 16.56
N ASP A 73 -14.26 9.17 17.27
CA ASP A 73 -13.83 9.64 18.59
C ASP A 73 -13.65 8.48 19.60
N ASP A 74 -14.48 7.43 19.50
CA ASP A 74 -14.35 6.22 20.33
C ASP A 74 -13.04 5.48 20.06
N TRP A 75 -12.63 5.38 18.79
CA TRP A 75 -11.34 4.81 18.40
C TRP A 75 -10.20 5.68 18.92
N LEU A 76 -10.25 6.99 18.65
CA LEU A 76 -9.20 7.93 19.04
C LEU A 76 -8.97 7.91 20.56
N LEU A 77 -10.04 7.90 21.34
CA LEU A 77 -9.99 7.79 22.80
C LEU A 77 -9.38 6.47 23.26
N THR A 78 -9.77 5.36 22.63
CA THR A 78 -9.27 4.02 22.98
C THR A 78 -7.77 3.90 22.69
N GLN A 79 -7.33 4.36 21.52
CA GLN A 79 -5.92 4.35 21.13
C GLN A 79 -5.08 5.26 22.02
N PHE A 80 -5.54 6.48 22.29
CA PHE A 80 -4.86 7.38 23.23
C PHE A 80 -4.76 6.77 24.63
N ALA A 81 -5.84 6.19 25.15
CA ALA A 81 -5.83 5.53 26.45
C ALA A 81 -4.85 4.34 26.48
N ASN A 82 -4.90 3.46 25.47
CA ASN A 82 -4.04 2.28 25.44
C ASN A 82 -2.56 2.67 25.43
N ARG A 83 -2.17 3.61 24.58
CA ARG A 83 -0.78 4.07 24.48
C ARG A 83 -0.34 4.80 25.73
N HIS A 84 -1.17 5.69 26.28
CA HIS A 84 -0.88 6.40 27.52
C HIS A 84 -0.61 5.43 28.69
N PHE A 85 -1.45 4.41 28.88
CA PHE A 85 -1.26 3.47 29.98
C PHE A 85 -0.15 2.45 29.71
N LEU A 86 -0.11 1.84 28.53
CA LEU A 86 0.83 0.74 28.25
C LEU A 86 2.25 1.23 27.96
N LEU A 87 2.38 2.33 27.21
CA LEU A 87 3.69 2.84 26.79
C LEU A 87 4.17 3.97 27.71
N ASN A 88 3.30 4.53 28.55
CA ASN A 88 3.62 5.63 29.48
C ASN A 88 4.22 6.85 28.75
N VAL A 89 3.67 7.14 27.57
CA VAL A 89 4.03 8.28 26.72
C VAL A 89 2.95 9.35 26.82
N ASP A 90 3.38 10.62 26.82
CA ASP A 90 2.49 11.75 26.60
C ASP A 90 2.52 12.10 25.12
N GLU A 91 1.48 11.72 24.40
CA GLU A 91 1.32 11.95 22.96
C GLU A 91 0.32 13.08 22.70
N THR A 92 0.19 14.02 23.62
CA THR A 92 -0.79 15.10 23.51
C THR A 92 -0.60 15.92 22.23
N ASP A 93 0.64 16.31 21.93
CA ASP A 93 0.94 17.14 20.76
C ASP A 93 0.82 16.34 19.46
N GLU A 94 1.30 15.10 19.46
CA GLU A 94 1.19 14.17 18.35
C GLU A 94 -0.28 13.87 18.01
N PHE A 95 -1.10 13.59 19.04
CA PHE A 95 -2.54 13.39 18.90
C PHE A 95 -3.20 14.62 18.27
N ILE A 96 -2.93 15.82 18.80
CA ILE A 96 -3.52 17.06 18.28
C ILE A 96 -3.12 17.25 16.81
N GLN A 97 -1.85 17.01 16.48
CA GLN A 97 -1.34 17.18 15.13
C GLN A 97 -1.96 16.18 14.13
N SER A 98 -2.01 14.89 14.47
CA SER A 98 -2.58 13.86 13.58
C SER A 98 -4.08 14.03 13.38
N VAL A 99 -4.83 14.34 14.46
CA VAL A 99 -6.27 14.65 14.35
C VAL A 99 -6.50 15.91 13.51
N TYR A 100 -5.67 16.95 13.70
CA TYR A 100 -5.70 18.16 12.88
C TYR A 100 -5.57 17.83 11.38
N LEU A 101 -4.61 16.98 10.99
CA LEU A 101 -4.43 16.59 9.58
C LEU A 101 -5.69 15.91 9.03
N GLY A 102 -6.32 15.06 9.85
CA GLY A 102 -7.60 14.41 9.55
C GLY A 102 -8.70 15.41 9.22
N ASP A 103 -9.02 16.26 10.19
CA ASP A 103 -10.09 17.26 10.10
C ASP A 103 -9.83 18.32 9.02
N TYR A 104 -8.61 18.85 8.94
CA TYR A 104 -8.21 19.83 7.92
C TYR A 104 -8.38 19.26 6.51
N GLY A 105 -7.96 18.00 6.31
CA GLY A 105 -8.18 17.31 5.04
C GLY A 105 -9.65 17.12 4.69
N LYS A 106 -10.50 16.89 5.69
CA LYS A 106 -11.95 16.78 5.47
C LYS A 106 -12.55 18.12 5.03
N LEU A 107 -12.16 19.23 5.66
CA LEU A 107 -12.60 20.58 5.27
C LEU A 107 -12.21 20.91 3.83
N ILE A 108 -10.98 20.59 3.43
CA ILE A 108 -10.52 20.77 2.04
C ILE A 108 -11.35 19.91 1.09
N PHE A 109 -11.57 18.63 1.43
CA PHE A 109 -12.38 17.72 0.61
C PHE A 109 -13.82 18.22 0.43
N ASP A 110 -14.46 18.65 1.52
CA ASP A 110 -15.82 19.19 1.50
C ASP A 110 -15.89 20.46 0.63
N LYS A 111 -14.84 21.30 0.66
CA LYS A 111 -14.74 22.49 -0.22
C LYS A 111 -14.56 22.12 -1.67
N ILE A 112 -13.74 21.11 -1.97
CA ILE A 112 -13.61 20.58 -3.34
C ILE A 112 -14.99 20.11 -3.82
N ASP A 113 -15.69 19.27 -3.07
CA ASP A 113 -17.03 18.77 -3.43
C ASP A 113 -18.06 19.90 -3.65
N GLU A 114 -17.99 20.98 -2.85
CA GLU A 114 -18.78 22.19 -3.08
C GLU A 114 -18.45 22.84 -4.43
N LEU A 115 -17.17 23.07 -4.73
CA LEU A 115 -16.72 23.69 -5.98
C LEU A 115 -17.13 22.86 -7.20
N LEU A 116 -17.06 21.52 -7.12
CA LEU A 116 -17.45 20.64 -8.22
C LEU A 116 -18.91 20.83 -8.66
N LYS A 117 -19.79 21.24 -7.76
CA LYS A 117 -21.22 21.48 -8.08
C LYS A 117 -21.43 22.70 -8.98
N HIS A 118 -20.45 23.61 -9.05
CA HIS A 118 -20.51 24.83 -9.85
C HIS A 118 -19.78 24.72 -11.19
N ILE A 119 -18.87 23.74 -11.33
CA ILE A 119 -18.06 23.56 -12.52
C ILE A 119 -18.89 22.86 -13.62
N PRO A 120 -18.91 23.38 -14.86
CA PRO A 120 -19.62 22.75 -15.96
C PRO A 120 -19.02 21.37 -16.28
N LYS A 121 -19.91 20.39 -16.46
CA LYS A 121 -19.50 19.03 -16.81
C LYS A 121 -19.10 18.94 -18.27
N LEU A 122 -17.98 18.27 -18.55
CA LEU A 122 -17.58 17.89 -19.90
C LEU A 122 -18.19 16.52 -20.20
N THR A 123 -18.98 16.42 -21.28
CA THR A 123 -19.47 15.12 -21.76
C THR A 123 -18.55 14.54 -22.83
N TYR A 124 -18.65 13.24 -23.10
CA TYR A 124 -17.90 12.63 -24.20
C TYR A 124 -18.23 13.27 -25.56
N LYS A 125 -19.48 13.74 -25.74
CA LYS A 125 -19.89 14.43 -26.97
C LYS A 125 -19.20 15.79 -27.12
N ASP A 126 -19.08 16.54 -26.04
CA ASP A 126 -18.38 17.83 -26.03
C ASP A 126 -16.90 17.63 -26.31
N PHE A 127 -16.29 16.64 -25.67
CA PHE A 127 -14.90 16.24 -25.95
C PHE A 127 -14.69 15.93 -27.44
N LEU A 128 -15.53 15.07 -28.04
CA LEU A 128 -15.45 14.74 -29.47
C LEU A 128 -15.66 15.94 -30.40
N ALA A 129 -16.38 16.97 -29.94
CA ALA A 129 -16.59 18.21 -30.68
C ALA A 129 -15.39 19.18 -30.60
N GLY A 130 -14.32 18.82 -29.86
CA GLY A 130 -13.14 19.66 -29.67
C GLY A 130 -13.27 20.66 -28.52
N VAL A 131 -14.20 20.45 -27.57
CA VAL A 131 -14.30 21.32 -26.40
C VAL A 131 -13.08 21.08 -25.50
N GLN A 132 -12.19 22.06 -25.47
CA GLN A 132 -11.01 22.07 -24.61
C GLN A 132 -11.43 22.15 -23.13
N CYS A 133 -10.81 21.32 -22.29
CA CYS A 133 -11.14 21.22 -20.88
C CYS A 133 -9.88 21.26 -20.04
N GLN A 134 -9.55 22.45 -19.54
CA GLN A 134 -8.39 22.68 -18.68
C GLN A 134 -8.40 21.81 -17.41
N TYR A 135 -9.57 21.38 -16.93
CA TYR A 135 -9.69 20.47 -15.78
C TYR A 135 -9.17 19.07 -16.10
N LEU A 136 -9.52 18.52 -17.27
CA LEU A 136 -9.03 17.21 -17.74
C LEU A 136 -7.51 17.19 -17.95
N GLU A 137 -6.97 18.30 -18.46
CA GLU A 137 -5.55 18.44 -18.78
C GLU A 137 -4.68 18.69 -17.54
N THR A 138 -5.24 19.35 -16.51
CA THR A 138 -4.48 19.77 -15.32
C THR A 138 -4.56 18.77 -14.18
N PHE A 139 -5.71 18.15 -13.95
CA PHE A 139 -5.95 17.36 -12.75
C PHE A 139 -5.86 15.86 -12.98
N GLU A 140 -5.40 15.14 -11.95
CA GLU A 140 -5.38 13.67 -12.01
C GLU A 140 -6.75 13.02 -11.87
N HIS A 141 -7.68 13.69 -11.19
CA HIS A 141 -9.02 13.19 -10.97
C HIS A 141 -9.98 13.88 -11.94
N TYR A 142 -11.01 13.15 -12.36
CA TYR A 142 -12.01 13.60 -13.34
C TYR A 142 -13.08 14.51 -12.72
N TYR A 143 -12.65 15.58 -12.05
CA TYR A 143 -13.48 16.47 -11.23
C TYR A 143 -14.77 16.98 -11.88
N ASN A 144 -14.76 17.21 -13.20
CA ASN A 144 -15.90 17.75 -13.94
C ASN A 144 -16.41 16.80 -15.05
N ILE A 145 -16.16 15.50 -14.93
CA ILE A 145 -16.58 14.51 -15.93
C ILE A 145 -17.33 13.40 -15.20
N GLU A 146 -18.46 12.97 -15.74
CA GLU A 146 -19.12 11.77 -15.22
C GLU A 146 -18.26 10.53 -15.44
N GLU A 147 -18.31 9.57 -14.53
CA GLU A 147 -17.47 8.37 -14.60
C GLU A 147 -17.59 7.64 -15.95
N GLU A 148 -18.80 7.49 -16.48
CA GLU A 148 -19.03 6.86 -17.78
C GLU A 148 -18.38 7.62 -18.95
N ASP A 149 -18.48 8.96 -18.95
CA ASP A 149 -17.89 9.81 -19.98
C ASP A 149 -16.36 9.82 -19.86
N TYR A 150 -15.82 9.82 -18.63
CA TYR A 150 -14.38 9.74 -18.39
C TYR A 150 -13.80 8.46 -19.01
N TYR A 151 -14.40 7.30 -18.77
CA TYR A 151 -13.92 6.05 -19.37
C TYR A 151 -14.01 6.05 -20.90
N LYS A 152 -15.05 6.66 -21.49
CA LYS A 152 -15.15 6.83 -22.95
C LYS A 152 -14.06 7.73 -23.51
N ILE A 153 -13.78 8.85 -22.84
CA ILE A 153 -12.70 9.79 -23.21
C ILE A 153 -11.35 9.08 -23.11
N SER A 154 -11.02 8.46 -21.97
CA SER A 154 -9.75 7.74 -21.79
C SER A 154 -9.57 6.62 -22.80
N LYS A 155 -10.64 5.87 -23.10
CA LYS A 155 -10.62 4.84 -24.15
C LYS A 155 -10.34 5.44 -25.53
N TRP A 156 -10.99 6.55 -25.88
CA TRP A 156 -10.72 7.23 -27.14
C TRP A 156 -9.27 7.71 -27.23
N GLN A 157 -8.75 8.34 -26.17
CA GLN A 157 -7.37 8.86 -26.11
C GLN A 157 -6.35 7.74 -26.31
N MET A 158 -6.54 6.62 -25.60
CA MET A 158 -5.67 5.45 -25.71
C MET A 158 -5.73 4.84 -27.11
N ASN A 159 -6.92 4.63 -27.67
CA ASN A 159 -7.06 4.02 -28.99
C ASN A 159 -6.48 4.93 -30.09
N ALA A 160 -6.74 6.24 -30.03
CA ALA A 160 -6.18 7.20 -31.00
C ALA A 160 -4.65 7.24 -30.95
N LEU A 161 -4.07 7.22 -29.75
CA LEU A 161 -2.61 7.12 -29.58
C LEU A 161 -2.07 5.84 -30.24
N LEU A 162 -2.64 4.69 -29.90
CA LEU A 162 -2.17 3.40 -30.40
C LEU A 162 -2.34 3.30 -31.92
N ASP A 163 -3.44 3.78 -32.49
CA ASP A 163 -3.67 3.78 -33.93
C ASP A 163 -2.62 4.63 -34.68
N ILE A 164 -2.25 5.80 -34.14
CA ILE A 164 -1.20 6.65 -34.70
C ILE A 164 0.17 5.97 -34.61
N VAL A 165 0.49 5.43 -33.42
CA VAL A 165 1.79 4.79 -33.18
C VAL A 165 1.96 3.56 -34.07
N GLU A 166 0.95 2.69 -34.16
CA GLU A 166 1.00 1.50 -35.00
C GLU A 166 1.14 1.83 -36.48
N TYR A 167 0.41 2.85 -36.94
CA TYR A 167 0.50 3.30 -38.33
C TYR A 167 1.92 3.75 -38.69
N ASP A 168 2.51 4.61 -37.86
CA ASP A 168 3.85 5.12 -38.11
C ASP A 168 4.95 4.09 -37.93
N VAL A 169 4.85 3.21 -36.93
CA VAL A 169 5.82 2.13 -36.73
C VAL A 169 5.84 1.20 -37.93
N ASN A 170 4.67 0.80 -38.44
CA ASN A 170 4.59 -0.02 -39.66
C ASN A 170 5.27 0.65 -40.85
N ASN A 171 4.99 1.94 -41.08
CA ASN A 171 5.60 2.70 -42.17
C ASN A 171 7.11 2.90 -41.98
N CYS A 172 7.55 3.21 -40.76
CA CYS A 172 8.95 3.42 -40.42
C CYS A 172 9.75 2.14 -40.60
N ILE A 173 9.30 1.02 -40.01
CA ILE A 173 9.99 -0.26 -40.11
C ILE A 173 10.04 -0.70 -41.57
N LYS A 174 8.93 -0.61 -42.32
CA LYS A 174 8.93 -0.91 -43.75
C LYS A 174 9.95 -0.07 -44.53
N ALA A 175 10.04 1.24 -44.27
CA ALA A 175 11.02 2.10 -44.90
C ALA A 175 12.47 1.71 -44.56
N TYR A 176 12.73 1.32 -43.31
CA TYR A 176 14.02 0.77 -42.90
C TYR A 176 14.34 -0.54 -43.64
N GLN A 177 13.39 -1.47 -43.72
CA GLN A 177 13.57 -2.76 -44.40
C GLN A 177 13.84 -2.59 -45.89
N GLU A 178 13.06 -1.72 -46.56
CA GLU A 178 13.26 -1.36 -47.96
C GLU A 178 14.65 -0.74 -48.19
N HIS A 179 15.09 0.17 -47.32
CA HIS A 179 16.43 0.74 -47.42
C HIS A 179 17.53 -0.29 -47.19
N CYS A 180 17.38 -1.12 -46.16
CA CYS A 180 18.32 -2.17 -45.80
C CYS A 180 18.50 -3.20 -46.92
N ALA A 181 17.46 -3.49 -47.70
CA ALA A 181 17.56 -4.34 -48.89
C ALA A 181 18.44 -3.77 -50.00
N THR A 182 18.70 -2.46 -50.01
CA THR A 182 19.51 -1.77 -51.04
C THR A 182 20.97 -1.56 -50.66
N ILE A 183 21.34 -1.77 -49.39
CA ILE A 183 22.67 -1.44 -48.87
C ILE A 183 23.50 -2.70 -48.55
N ARG A 184 24.82 -2.56 -48.62
CA ARG A 184 25.76 -3.69 -48.47
C ARG A 184 25.90 -4.19 -47.03
N ASN A 185 25.70 -3.32 -46.04
CA ASN A 185 25.85 -3.65 -44.62
C ASN A 185 24.66 -3.12 -43.80
N PRO A 186 23.50 -3.80 -43.86
CA PRO A 186 22.28 -3.35 -43.19
C PRO A 186 22.39 -3.38 -41.68
N ILE A 187 23.12 -4.34 -41.11
CA ILE A 187 23.31 -4.46 -39.66
C ILE A 187 24.09 -3.25 -39.12
N ASN A 188 25.18 -2.86 -39.77
CA ASN A 188 25.95 -1.68 -39.34
C ASN A 188 25.13 -0.38 -39.43
N PHE A 189 24.25 -0.28 -40.43
CA PHE A 189 23.33 0.85 -40.52
C PHE A 189 22.32 0.85 -39.36
N ILE A 190 21.67 -0.27 -39.05
CA ILE A 190 20.77 -0.38 -37.88
C ILE A 190 21.50 -0.09 -36.57
N SER A 191 22.75 -0.57 -36.40
CA SER A 191 23.57 -0.26 -35.22
C SER A 191 23.84 1.23 -35.06
N ASN A 192 24.06 1.96 -36.16
CA ASN A 192 24.25 3.41 -36.12
C ASN A 192 22.96 4.15 -35.74
N GLU A 193 21.82 3.75 -36.31
CA GLU A 193 20.52 4.34 -35.96
C GLU A 193 20.18 4.06 -34.48
N LEU A 194 20.47 2.84 -34.01
CA LEU A 194 20.30 2.44 -32.62
C LEU A 194 21.17 3.28 -31.66
N SER A 195 22.44 3.51 -31.99
CA SER A 195 23.34 4.35 -31.18
C SER A 195 22.84 5.80 -31.07
N ILE A 196 22.18 6.35 -32.10
CA ILE A 196 21.56 7.68 -32.00
C ILE A 196 20.47 7.69 -30.92
N LEU A 197 19.60 6.67 -30.89
CA LEU A 197 18.49 6.59 -29.95
C LEU A 197 18.92 6.21 -28.52
N GLU A 198 19.99 5.42 -28.36
CA GLU A 198 20.43 4.97 -27.02
C GLU A 198 21.52 5.85 -26.40
N GLU A 199 22.46 6.33 -27.19
CA GLU A 199 23.68 6.97 -26.67
C GLU A 199 23.68 8.49 -26.87
N VAL A 200 23.03 8.98 -27.93
CA VAL A 200 23.02 10.41 -28.28
C VAL A 200 21.79 11.11 -27.72
N LEU A 201 20.64 10.44 -27.73
CA LEU A 201 19.38 10.96 -27.21
C LEU A 201 19.33 10.73 -25.68
N THR A 202 19.69 11.75 -24.89
CA THR A 202 19.80 11.64 -23.42
C THR A 202 18.77 12.51 -22.68
N GLU A 203 18.32 12.05 -21.51
CA GLU A 203 17.35 12.74 -20.64
C GLU A 203 17.71 14.21 -20.31
N THR A 204 19.00 14.57 -20.40
CA THR A 204 19.50 15.90 -20.02
C THR A 204 19.28 16.99 -21.07
N ILE A 205 18.79 16.64 -22.26
CA ILE A 205 18.57 17.61 -23.35
C ILE A 205 17.40 18.53 -22.99
N ASN A 206 17.71 19.82 -22.87
CA ASN A 206 16.75 20.89 -22.56
C ASN A 206 16.66 21.97 -23.67
N ASP A 207 17.33 21.76 -24.81
CA ASP A 207 17.34 22.67 -25.95
C ASP A 207 16.72 21.98 -27.18
N THR A 208 15.60 22.52 -27.66
CA THR A 208 14.88 21.95 -28.79
C THR A 208 15.68 21.97 -30.10
N SER A 209 16.59 22.92 -30.28
CA SER A 209 17.44 22.97 -31.47
C SER A 209 18.40 21.77 -31.51
N VAL A 210 18.97 21.42 -30.35
CA VAL A 210 19.82 20.23 -30.19
C VAL A 210 19.01 18.96 -30.41
N LEU A 211 17.81 18.88 -29.81
CA LEU A 211 16.91 17.74 -29.97
C LEU A 211 16.54 17.51 -31.45
N LYS A 212 16.09 18.55 -32.15
CA LYS A 212 15.77 18.46 -33.58
C LYS A 212 16.99 18.09 -34.43
N GLN A 213 18.17 18.61 -34.10
CA GLN A 213 19.40 18.25 -34.79
C GLN A 213 19.73 16.77 -34.61
N ILE A 214 19.56 16.21 -33.42
CA ILE A 214 19.78 14.78 -33.16
C ILE A 214 18.76 13.94 -33.92
N LEU A 215 17.47 14.24 -33.78
CA LEU A 215 16.38 13.51 -34.45
C LEU A 215 16.53 13.54 -35.98
N SER A 216 16.95 14.68 -36.56
CA SER A 216 17.16 14.81 -38.01
C SER A 216 18.21 13.85 -38.60
N LYS A 217 19.07 13.24 -37.76
CA LYS A 217 20.07 12.27 -38.21
C LYS A 217 19.44 10.91 -38.53
N LEU A 218 18.30 10.58 -37.92
CA LEU A 218 17.63 9.30 -38.15
C LEU A 218 17.06 9.22 -39.56
N TYR A 219 17.15 8.04 -40.16
CA TYR A 219 16.70 7.79 -41.54
C TYR A 219 15.24 8.16 -41.77
N ILE A 220 14.38 7.92 -40.80
CA ILE A 220 12.94 8.21 -40.88
C ILE A 220 12.62 9.71 -41.05
N PHE A 221 13.54 10.60 -40.66
CA PHE A 221 13.39 12.05 -40.83
C PHE A 221 14.02 12.59 -42.12
N LYS A 222 14.62 11.76 -42.97
CA LYS A 222 15.15 12.22 -44.27
C LYS A 222 14.07 12.80 -45.20
N ASN A 223 12.85 12.24 -45.11
CA ASN A 223 11.70 12.66 -45.90
C ASN A 223 10.60 13.34 -45.06
N ASN A 224 10.87 13.58 -43.78
CA ASN A 224 9.94 14.24 -42.86
C ASN A 224 10.64 15.44 -42.21
N GLU A 225 10.10 16.63 -42.45
CA GLU A 225 10.68 17.87 -41.93
C GLU A 225 10.47 18.00 -40.42
N ILE A 226 11.45 17.56 -39.62
CA ILE A 226 11.46 17.75 -38.15
C ILE A 226 11.35 19.24 -37.75
N SER A 227 11.70 20.16 -38.66
CA SER A 227 11.53 21.60 -38.47
C SER A 227 10.07 22.03 -38.29
N LYS A 228 9.09 21.24 -38.78
CA LYS A 228 7.66 21.54 -38.67
C LYS A 228 7.10 21.32 -37.27
N TYR A 229 7.79 20.56 -36.42
CA TYR A 229 7.31 20.29 -35.09
C TYR A 229 7.36 21.56 -34.23
N ASP A 230 6.39 21.75 -33.35
CA ASP A 230 6.40 22.85 -32.39
C ASP A 230 7.55 22.68 -31.39
N ASN A 231 8.26 23.77 -31.07
CA ASN A 231 9.46 23.67 -30.24
C ASN A 231 9.14 23.37 -28.77
N ASP A 232 8.07 23.97 -28.25
CA ASP A 232 7.73 23.90 -26.84
C ASP A 232 7.06 22.55 -26.55
N LEU A 233 6.11 22.14 -27.40
CA LEU A 233 5.45 20.84 -27.29
C LEU A 233 6.43 19.67 -27.48
N LEU A 234 7.38 19.77 -28.41
CA LEU A 234 8.36 18.69 -28.63
C LEU A 234 9.24 18.49 -27.39
N LEU A 235 9.67 19.58 -26.75
CA LEU A 235 10.51 19.50 -25.55
C LEU A 235 9.70 19.04 -24.33
N GLU A 236 8.47 19.52 -24.18
CA GLU A 236 7.56 19.13 -23.09
C GLU A 236 7.27 17.62 -23.11
N ASN A 237 7.15 17.01 -24.29
CA ASN A 237 6.83 15.60 -24.45
C ASN A 237 8.07 14.70 -24.60
N TYR A 238 9.27 15.27 -24.69
CA TYR A 238 10.51 14.51 -24.79
C TYR A 238 10.75 13.51 -23.64
N PRO A 239 10.44 13.83 -22.37
CA PRO A 239 10.58 12.87 -21.27
C PRO A 239 9.79 11.58 -21.44
N LEU A 240 8.73 11.56 -22.28
CA LEU A 240 7.96 10.34 -22.59
C LEU A 240 8.81 9.24 -23.24
N PHE A 241 9.94 9.59 -23.85
CA PHE A 241 10.86 8.60 -24.42
C PHE A 241 11.60 7.78 -23.35
N PHE A 242 11.73 8.32 -22.12
CA PHE A 242 12.49 7.69 -21.03
C PHE A 242 11.62 7.24 -19.84
N ASN A 243 10.48 7.90 -19.62
CA ASN A 243 9.60 7.63 -18.49
C ASN A 243 8.45 6.69 -18.89
N ASP A 244 8.05 5.80 -17.97
CA ASP A 244 6.83 4.97 -18.11
C ASP A 244 5.51 5.75 -17.91
N GLU A 245 5.60 7.02 -17.48
CA GLU A 245 4.42 7.87 -17.27
C GLU A 245 3.88 8.39 -18.59
N ASN A 246 2.65 7.98 -18.91
CA ASN A 246 1.96 8.34 -20.15
C ASN A 246 1.11 9.58 -19.96
N ASN A 247 1.22 10.57 -20.85
CA ASN A 247 0.45 11.83 -20.76
C ASN A 247 -0.73 11.89 -21.76
N TYR A 248 -1.50 10.81 -21.85
CA TYR A 248 -2.60 10.72 -22.82
C TYR A 248 -3.75 11.70 -22.53
N ARG A 249 -3.82 12.31 -21.35
CA ARG A 249 -4.86 13.31 -21.00
C ARG A 249 -4.81 14.57 -21.85
N LYS A 250 -3.63 14.90 -22.36
CA LYS A 250 -3.44 16.01 -23.30
C LYS A 250 -3.93 15.68 -24.70
N LEU A 251 -4.20 14.42 -25.01
CA LEU A 251 -4.69 14.01 -26.33
C LEU A 251 -6.15 14.40 -26.48
N ASN A 252 -6.48 15.15 -27.51
CA ASN A 252 -7.84 15.57 -27.79
C ASN A 252 -8.11 15.56 -29.31
N PRO A 253 -9.38 15.63 -29.74
CA PRO A 253 -9.71 15.57 -31.15
C PRO A 253 -9.08 16.68 -31.98
N ASP A 254 -8.80 17.85 -31.41
CA ASP A 254 -8.18 18.96 -32.13
C ASP A 254 -6.71 18.69 -32.44
N ASN A 255 -5.92 18.29 -31.45
CA ASN A 255 -4.49 18.06 -31.65
C ASN A 255 -4.17 16.74 -32.38
N LEU A 256 -5.07 15.75 -32.34
CA LEU A 256 -4.94 14.50 -33.11
C LEU A 256 -5.65 14.53 -34.46
N LYS A 257 -6.38 15.60 -34.81
CA LYS A 257 -7.12 15.72 -36.07
C LYS A 257 -6.23 15.50 -37.29
N GLU A 258 -5.08 16.16 -37.33
CA GLU A 258 -4.17 16.07 -38.48
C GLU A 258 -3.55 14.67 -38.61
N PRO A 259 -2.95 14.07 -37.56
CA PRO A 259 -2.49 12.68 -37.60
C PRO A 259 -3.57 11.70 -38.08
N LEU A 260 -4.77 11.73 -37.48
CA LEU A 260 -5.86 10.82 -37.81
C LEU A 260 -6.37 11.00 -39.27
N ASN A 261 -6.40 12.23 -39.77
CA ASN A 261 -6.73 12.49 -41.17
C ASN A 261 -5.65 11.96 -42.13
N LYS A 262 -4.36 12.07 -41.78
CA LYS A 262 -3.28 11.51 -42.61
C LYS A 262 -3.35 9.98 -42.68
N ILE A 263 -3.69 9.32 -41.56
CA ILE A 263 -3.95 7.86 -41.53
C ILE A 263 -5.10 7.51 -42.46
N SER A 264 -6.23 8.21 -42.35
CA SER A 264 -7.42 7.99 -43.19
C SER A 264 -7.13 8.18 -44.69
N ASN A 265 -6.15 9.02 -45.04
CA ASN A 265 -5.69 9.27 -46.41
C ASN A 265 -4.54 8.37 -46.87
N ASN A 266 -4.14 7.37 -46.07
CA ASN A 266 -3.03 6.47 -46.34
C ASN A 266 -1.70 7.20 -46.64
N ALA A 267 -1.38 8.23 -45.85
CA ALA A 267 -0.12 8.96 -45.98
C ALA A 267 1.10 8.04 -45.77
N LYS A 268 2.05 8.06 -46.71
CA LYS A 268 3.27 7.23 -46.63
C LYS A 268 4.36 7.80 -45.72
N SER A 269 4.19 9.05 -45.27
CA SER A 269 5.10 9.78 -44.40
C SER A 269 4.73 9.57 -42.93
N ILE A 270 5.60 10.01 -42.00
CA ILE A 270 5.26 10.01 -40.57
C ILE A 270 4.05 10.93 -40.36
N VAL A 271 3.06 10.45 -39.60
CA VAL A 271 1.83 11.20 -39.30
C VAL A 271 1.81 11.76 -37.88
N SER A 272 2.64 11.20 -36.98
CA SER A 272 2.79 11.59 -35.58
C SER A 272 3.17 13.06 -35.41
N ASN A 273 2.58 13.67 -34.39
CA ASN A 273 2.94 15.00 -33.89
C ASN A 273 3.86 14.87 -32.66
N GLU A 274 4.11 15.98 -31.96
CA GLU A 274 4.96 16.07 -30.77
C GLU A 274 4.48 15.17 -29.63
N LEU A 275 3.17 14.93 -29.54
CA LEU A 275 2.54 14.15 -28.49
C LEU A 275 2.70 12.63 -28.71
N THR A 276 2.90 12.18 -29.95
CA THR A 276 2.92 10.74 -30.30
C THR A 276 4.26 10.24 -30.83
N ILE A 277 5.15 11.12 -31.31
CA ILE A 277 6.39 10.71 -32.00
C ILE A 277 7.34 9.90 -31.12
N PHE A 278 7.44 10.21 -29.82
CA PHE A 278 8.36 9.51 -28.92
C PHE A 278 7.95 8.05 -28.66
N TYR A 279 6.65 7.73 -28.70
CA TYR A 279 6.16 6.36 -28.67
C TYR A 279 6.55 5.56 -29.91
N VAL A 280 6.53 6.20 -31.08
CA VAL A 280 7.00 5.60 -32.34
C VAL A 280 8.49 5.30 -32.25
N LEU A 281 9.29 6.27 -31.80
CA LEU A 281 10.74 6.13 -31.68
C LEU A 281 11.14 5.01 -30.71
N ASP A 282 10.48 4.92 -29.56
CA ASP A 282 10.71 3.85 -28.59
C ASP A 282 10.33 2.45 -29.15
N THR A 283 9.22 2.35 -29.87
CA THR A 283 8.83 1.08 -30.52
C THR A 283 9.83 0.68 -31.62
N VAL A 284 10.29 1.64 -32.43
CA VAL A 284 11.31 1.41 -33.46
C VAL A 284 12.66 1.02 -32.82
N LEU A 285 13.05 1.66 -31.72
CA LEU A 285 14.23 1.31 -30.93
C LEU A 285 14.17 -0.16 -30.50
N LYS A 286 13.04 -0.62 -29.95
CA LYS A 286 12.82 -2.02 -29.54
C LYS A 286 12.93 -2.98 -30.72
N TRP A 287 12.37 -2.62 -31.88
CA TRP A 287 12.54 -3.41 -33.10
C TRP A 287 14.01 -3.51 -33.52
N MET A 288 14.75 -2.39 -33.55
CA MET A 288 16.19 -2.39 -33.88
C MET A 288 16.98 -3.30 -32.93
N LYS A 289 16.70 -3.25 -31.62
CA LYS A 289 17.31 -4.16 -30.63
C LYS A 289 17.06 -5.62 -30.96
N SER A 290 15.84 -5.97 -31.40
CA SER A 290 15.52 -7.36 -31.78
C SER A 290 16.34 -7.83 -32.99
N ILE A 291 16.60 -6.96 -33.96
CA ILE A 291 17.46 -7.25 -35.12
C ILE A 291 18.90 -7.50 -34.68
N ILE A 292 19.45 -6.63 -33.81
CA ILE A 292 20.81 -6.80 -33.27
C ILE A 292 20.94 -8.10 -32.45
N LYS A 293 19.86 -8.53 -31.79
CA LYS A 293 19.79 -9.81 -31.07
C LYS A 293 19.61 -11.04 -31.98
N GLY A 294 19.52 -10.85 -33.30
CA GLY A 294 19.51 -11.94 -34.29
C GLY A 294 18.18 -12.16 -35.02
N LYS A 295 17.14 -11.33 -34.80
CA LYS A 295 15.94 -11.37 -35.63
C LYS A 295 16.25 -10.92 -37.06
N SER A 296 15.63 -11.56 -38.05
CA SER A 296 15.85 -11.21 -39.46
C SER A 296 15.28 -9.84 -39.79
N ILE A 297 16.07 -9.00 -40.48
CA ILE A 297 15.61 -7.69 -40.97
C ILE A 297 14.64 -7.80 -42.14
N TYR A 298 14.61 -8.94 -42.84
CA TYR A 298 13.78 -9.14 -44.04
C TYR A 298 12.42 -9.79 -43.73
N GLU A 299 12.19 -10.21 -42.49
CA GLU A 299 10.87 -10.67 -42.06
C GLU A 299 9.90 -9.49 -42.05
N PRO A 300 8.76 -9.55 -42.76
CA PRO A 300 7.75 -8.50 -42.69
C PRO A 300 7.38 -8.21 -41.24
N PHE A 301 7.37 -6.92 -40.89
CA PHE A 301 6.88 -6.51 -39.58
C PHE A 301 5.36 -6.53 -39.58
N GLU A 302 4.78 -7.31 -38.67
CA GLU A 302 3.35 -7.38 -38.43
C GLU A 302 3.11 -7.31 -36.92
N TYR A 303 2.09 -6.54 -36.54
CA TYR A 303 1.60 -6.54 -35.17
C TYR A 303 0.98 -7.90 -34.84
N ILE A 304 1.19 -8.35 -33.61
CA ILE A 304 0.63 -9.62 -33.13
C ILE A 304 -0.91 -9.55 -33.14
N ASP A 305 -1.57 -10.56 -33.71
CA ASP A 305 -3.01 -10.71 -33.56
C ASP A 305 -3.33 -11.14 -32.13
N LEU A 306 -3.62 -10.14 -31.29
CA LEU A 306 -3.90 -10.35 -29.87
C LEU A 306 -5.15 -11.20 -29.64
N LYS A 307 -6.14 -11.17 -30.55
CA LYS A 307 -7.34 -11.99 -30.41
C LYS A 307 -7.01 -13.45 -30.61
N GLU A 308 -6.26 -13.76 -31.66
CA GLU A 308 -5.78 -15.14 -31.88
C GLU A 308 -4.85 -15.58 -30.75
N LYS A 309 -3.97 -14.70 -30.26
CA LYS A 309 -3.10 -15.03 -29.12
C LYS A 309 -3.87 -15.34 -27.83
N ILE A 310 -4.92 -14.57 -27.50
CA ILE A 310 -5.80 -14.87 -26.36
C ILE A 310 -6.48 -16.24 -26.58
N LYS A 311 -6.98 -16.52 -27.79
CA LYS A 311 -7.62 -17.82 -28.10
C LYS A 311 -6.63 -18.98 -27.97
N GLU A 312 -5.41 -18.82 -28.47
CA GLU A 312 -4.34 -19.81 -28.32
C GLU A 312 -4.09 -20.11 -26.84
N VAL A 313 -3.92 -19.06 -26.02
CA VAL A 313 -3.72 -19.20 -24.57
C VAL A 313 -4.90 -19.93 -23.93
N ARG A 314 -6.15 -19.58 -24.26
CA ARG A 314 -7.34 -20.26 -23.72
C ARG A 314 -7.35 -21.75 -24.08
N ILE A 315 -7.17 -22.09 -25.35
CA ILE A 315 -7.20 -23.48 -25.85
C ILE A 315 -6.06 -24.30 -25.24
N GLU A 316 -4.86 -23.72 -25.14
CA GLU A 316 -3.71 -24.37 -24.53
C GLU A 316 -3.98 -24.63 -23.05
N THR A 317 -4.46 -23.63 -22.32
CA THR A 317 -4.78 -23.73 -20.89
C THR A 317 -5.86 -24.77 -20.63
N GLU A 318 -6.93 -24.79 -21.43
CA GLU A 318 -8.03 -25.76 -21.32
C GLU A 318 -7.53 -27.19 -21.50
N LYS A 319 -6.69 -27.44 -22.51
CA LYS A 319 -6.09 -28.76 -22.72
C LYS A 319 -5.21 -29.20 -21.55
N GLU A 320 -4.54 -28.27 -20.88
CA GLU A 320 -3.69 -28.56 -19.72
C GLU A 320 -4.51 -28.97 -18.51
N TYR A 321 -5.57 -28.22 -18.16
CA TYR A 321 -6.36 -28.52 -16.96
C TYR A 321 -7.47 -29.55 -17.19
N GLN A 322 -7.88 -29.86 -18.43
CA GLN A 322 -8.99 -30.81 -18.67
C GLN A 322 -8.72 -32.18 -18.04
N LYS A 323 -7.47 -32.67 -18.12
CA LYS A 323 -7.09 -33.94 -17.48
C LYS A 323 -7.28 -33.92 -15.96
N GLU A 324 -7.09 -32.77 -15.34
CA GLU A 324 -7.32 -32.58 -13.91
C GLU A 324 -8.82 -32.55 -13.59
N ILE A 325 -9.63 -31.89 -14.41
CA ILE A 325 -11.10 -31.90 -14.27
C ILE A 325 -11.68 -33.31 -14.45
N ASP A 326 -11.19 -34.08 -15.43
CA ASP A 326 -11.60 -35.46 -15.64
C ASP A 326 -11.26 -36.32 -14.39
N ALA A 327 -10.06 -36.14 -13.82
CA ALA A 327 -9.65 -36.82 -12.60
C ALA A 327 -10.46 -36.39 -11.37
N LEU A 328 -10.87 -35.12 -11.27
CA LEU A 328 -11.77 -34.64 -10.23
C LEU A 328 -13.13 -35.34 -10.30
N ASN A 329 -13.72 -35.39 -11.49
CA ASN A 329 -15.02 -36.02 -11.72
C ASN A 329 -15.00 -37.53 -11.46
N GLU A 330 -13.96 -38.22 -11.95
CA GLU A 330 -13.80 -39.66 -11.71
C GLU A 330 -13.77 -39.98 -10.21
N PHE A 331 -12.99 -39.23 -9.43
CA PHE A 331 -12.88 -39.41 -7.98
C PHE A 331 -14.18 -39.07 -7.24
N CYS A 332 -14.90 -38.04 -7.69
CA CYS A 332 -16.07 -37.52 -6.99
C CYS A 332 -17.37 -38.27 -7.30
N PHE A 333 -17.56 -38.74 -8.53
CA PHE A 333 -18.82 -39.34 -8.97
C PHE A 333 -18.74 -40.83 -9.31
N ASN A 334 -17.61 -41.31 -9.86
CA ASN A 334 -17.53 -42.66 -10.44
C ASN A 334 -16.96 -43.71 -9.46
N ASP A 335 -16.26 -43.28 -8.41
CA ASP A 335 -15.78 -44.19 -7.36
C ASP A 335 -16.77 -44.25 -6.17
N GLU A 336 -17.60 -45.30 -6.17
CA GLU A 336 -18.56 -45.60 -5.10
C GLU A 336 -17.90 -45.99 -3.76
N SER A 337 -16.60 -46.35 -3.77
CA SER A 337 -15.88 -46.74 -2.56
C SER A 337 -15.43 -45.54 -1.72
N ILE A 338 -15.44 -44.33 -2.29
CA ILE A 338 -14.99 -43.10 -1.63
C ILE A 338 -16.11 -42.51 -0.78
N THR A 339 -15.80 -42.27 0.49
CA THR A 339 -16.74 -41.67 1.43
C THR A 339 -16.97 -40.18 1.14
N SER A 340 -18.12 -39.67 1.60
CA SER A 340 -18.46 -38.24 1.48
C SER A 340 -17.40 -37.31 2.10
N GLU A 341 -16.78 -37.69 3.23
CA GLU A 341 -15.72 -36.88 3.86
C GLU A 341 -14.42 -36.91 3.04
N GLN A 342 -14.04 -38.06 2.46
CA GLN A 342 -12.87 -38.14 1.57
C GLN A 342 -13.05 -37.29 0.31
N LYS A 343 -14.24 -37.30 -0.31
CA LYS A 343 -14.56 -36.41 -1.45
C LYS A 343 -14.40 -34.95 -1.05
N LYS A 344 -14.87 -34.60 0.15
CA LYS A 344 -14.78 -33.24 0.69
C LYS A 344 -13.34 -32.79 0.95
N GLU A 345 -12.53 -33.63 1.58
CA GLU A 345 -11.11 -33.36 1.83
C GLU A 345 -10.33 -33.21 0.52
N TYR A 346 -10.59 -34.08 -0.45
CA TYR A 346 -9.95 -34.02 -1.76
C TYR A 346 -10.26 -32.72 -2.51
N LEU A 347 -11.55 -32.36 -2.61
CA LEU A 347 -11.95 -31.10 -3.25
C LEU A 347 -11.34 -29.88 -2.55
N ARG A 348 -11.28 -29.87 -1.21
CA ARG A 348 -10.64 -28.79 -0.44
C ARG A 348 -9.14 -28.72 -0.65
N ALA A 349 -8.46 -29.86 -0.79
CA ALA A 349 -7.02 -29.88 -1.08
C ALA A 349 -6.76 -29.26 -2.45
N LYS A 350 -7.51 -29.69 -3.46
CA LYS A 350 -7.43 -29.16 -4.83
C LYS A 350 -7.78 -27.67 -4.92
N PHE A 351 -8.80 -27.24 -4.20
CA PHE A 351 -9.13 -25.81 -4.12
C PHE A 351 -8.05 -25.01 -3.38
N GLY A 352 -7.38 -25.62 -2.39
CA GLY A 352 -6.21 -25.06 -1.72
C GLY A 352 -5.07 -24.76 -2.68
N ASP A 353 -4.76 -25.68 -3.59
CA ASP A 353 -3.74 -25.49 -4.63
C ASP A 353 -4.06 -24.25 -5.50
N GLU A 354 -5.34 -24.05 -5.85
CA GLU A 354 -5.78 -22.88 -6.63
C GLU A 354 -5.72 -21.57 -5.84
N ILE A 355 -5.99 -21.59 -4.54
CA ILE A 355 -5.81 -20.41 -3.66
C ILE A 355 -4.35 -20.00 -3.60
N ASP A 356 -3.43 -20.97 -3.49
CA ASP A 356 -1.99 -20.72 -3.47
C ASP A 356 -1.49 -20.20 -4.83
N ALA A 357 -1.99 -20.76 -5.93
CA ALA A 357 -1.70 -20.28 -7.28
C ALA A 357 -2.22 -18.86 -7.48
N TYR A 358 -3.47 -18.58 -7.07
CA TYR A 358 -4.03 -17.24 -7.04
C TYR A 358 -3.07 -16.32 -6.31
N ASN A 359 -2.70 -16.59 -5.06
CA ASN A 359 -1.85 -15.73 -4.24
C ASN A 359 -0.47 -15.41 -4.82
N LYS A 360 0.04 -16.22 -5.76
CA LYS A 360 1.32 -15.98 -6.46
C LYS A 360 1.22 -14.98 -7.61
N ILE A 361 0.02 -14.73 -8.17
CA ILE A 361 -0.17 -13.73 -9.22
C ILE A 361 0.09 -12.33 -8.68
N LYS A 362 0.98 -11.59 -9.35
CA LYS A 362 1.38 -10.23 -8.97
C LYS A 362 0.23 -9.25 -9.20
N ASP A 363 -0.29 -9.19 -10.43
CA ASP A 363 -1.36 -8.27 -10.81
C ASP A 363 -2.74 -8.95 -10.82
N LYS A 364 -3.51 -8.73 -9.76
CA LYS A 364 -4.86 -9.28 -9.64
C LYS A 364 -5.86 -8.70 -10.63
N ARG A 365 -5.57 -7.56 -11.25
CA ARG A 365 -6.46 -6.95 -12.26
C ARG A 365 -6.70 -7.87 -13.45
N ILE A 366 -5.82 -8.84 -13.70
CA ILE A 366 -6.03 -9.86 -14.74
C ILE A 366 -7.37 -10.58 -14.57
N PHE A 367 -7.81 -10.84 -13.34
CA PHE A 367 -9.09 -11.51 -13.06
C PHE A 367 -10.32 -10.67 -13.38
N PHE A 368 -10.18 -9.34 -13.40
CA PHE A 368 -11.24 -8.45 -13.87
C PHE A 368 -11.41 -8.57 -15.40
N PHE A 369 -10.31 -8.70 -16.13
CA PHE A 369 -10.33 -8.85 -17.60
C PHE A 369 -10.86 -10.20 -18.09
N LEU A 370 -10.88 -11.23 -17.24
CA LEU A 370 -11.37 -12.56 -17.61
C LEU A 370 -12.90 -12.65 -17.78
N ARG A 371 -13.66 -11.60 -17.48
CA ARG A 371 -15.11 -11.57 -17.73
C ARG A 371 -15.39 -11.39 -19.21
N ASP A 372 -16.43 -12.07 -19.71
CA ASP A 372 -16.80 -12.00 -21.13
C ASP A 372 -17.08 -10.56 -21.58
N GLU A 373 -17.75 -9.77 -20.73
CA GLU A 373 -18.02 -8.34 -21.01
C GLU A 373 -16.75 -7.47 -21.10
N ASN A 374 -15.61 -7.95 -20.56
CA ASN A 374 -14.35 -7.22 -20.47
C ASN A 374 -13.31 -7.67 -21.51
N GLU A 375 -13.64 -8.58 -22.43
CA GLU A 375 -12.70 -9.08 -23.45
C GLU A 375 -12.11 -7.96 -24.30
N ALA A 376 -12.90 -6.94 -24.66
CA ALA A 376 -12.39 -5.78 -25.37
C ALA A 376 -11.34 -5.01 -24.54
N LEU A 377 -11.52 -4.90 -23.22
CA LEU A 377 -10.57 -4.25 -22.33
C LEU A 377 -9.29 -5.09 -22.16
N LEU A 378 -9.41 -6.43 -22.14
CA LEU A 378 -8.25 -7.32 -22.15
C LEU A 378 -7.39 -7.10 -23.40
N ILE A 379 -8.01 -7.01 -24.56
CA ILE A 379 -7.31 -6.78 -25.83
C ILE A 379 -6.57 -5.44 -25.78
N GLU A 380 -7.22 -4.36 -25.34
CA GLU A 380 -6.56 -3.05 -25.23
C GLU A 380 -5.43 -3.06 -24.18
N ASN A 381 -5.61 -3.77 -23.05
CA ASN A 381 -4.56 -3.91 -22.03
C ASN A 381 -3.33 -4.67 -22.57
N LEU A 382 -3.55 -5.74 -23.33
CA LEU A 382 -2.47 -6.47 -24.01
C LEU A 382 -1.82 -5.62 -25.10
N ARG A 383 -2.62 -4.85 -25.86
CA ARG A 383 -2.13 -3.94 -26.88
C ARG A 383 -1.21 -2.89 -26.27
N PHE A 384 -1.64 -2.27 -25.18
CA PHE A 384 -0.81 -1.34 -24.43
C PHE A 384 0.47 -1.99 -23.87
N SER A 385 0.35 -3.16 -23.25
CA SER A 385 1.50 -3.90 -22.69
C SER A 385 2.50 -4.33 -23.76
N TYR A 386 2.02 -4.64 -24.96
CA TYR A 386 2.81 -5.02 -26.12
C TYR A 386 3.51 -3.81 -26.76
N VAL A 387 2.76 -2.75 -27.06
CA VAL A 387 3.27 -1.57 -27.78
C VAL A 387 4.15 -0.71 -26.87
N VAL A 388 3.69 -0.43 -25.65
CA VAL A 388 4.31 0.55 -24.75
C VAL A 388 5.30 -0.13 -23.79
N ASN A 389 4.91 -1.22 -23.12
CA ASN A 389 5.72 -1.74 -22.01
C ASN A 389 6.66 -2.91 -22.38
N ASN A 390 6.50 -3.52 -23.57
CA ASN A 390 7.23 -4.75 -23.96
C ASN A 390 7.09 -5.90 -22.94
N LEU A 391 5.90 -6.04 -22.33
CA LEU A 391 5.60 -7.05 -21.31
C LEU A 391 4.64 -8.14 -21.82
N LEU A 392 4.44 -8.26 -23.14
CA LEU A 392 3.42 -9.15 -23.69
C LEU A 392 3.56 -10.60 -23.21
N ASP A 393 4.76 -11.19 -23.28
CA ASP A 393 4.97 -12.58 -22.87
C ASP A 393 4.72 -12.78 -21.36
N GLU A 394 5.15 -11.84 -20.51
CA GLU A 394 4.87 -11.89 -19.06
C GLU A 394 3.36 -11.83 -18.78
N VAL A 395 2.65 -10.92 -19.46
CA VAL A 395 1.20 -10.77 -19.27
C VAL A 395 0.43 -11.97 -19.83
N LEU A 396 0.89 -12.58 -20.93
CA LEU A 396 0.27 -13.80 -21.49
C LEU A 396 0.45 -15.01 -20.57
N GLU A 397 1.61 -15.16 -19.92
CA GLU A 397 1.83 -16.22 -18.91
C GLU A 397 1.00 -16.00 -17.65
N GLU A 398 0.88 -14.75 -17.18
CA GLU A 398 -0.05 -14.43 -16.08
C GLU A 398 -1.51 -14.70 -16.46
N LEU A 399 -1.90 -14.37 -17.70
CA LEU A 399 -3.23 -14.64 -18.25
C LEU A 399 -3.51 -16.14 -18.31
N LYS A 400 -2.56 -16.95 -18.78
CA LYS A 400 -2.63 -18.42 -18.79
C LYS A 400 -2.88 -18.97 -17.39
N THR A 401 -2.09 -18.51 -16.41
CA THR A 401 -2.22 -18.91 -15.00
C THR A 401 -3.58 -18.51 -14.42
N ALA A 402 -4.03 -17.28 -14.70
CA ALA A 402 -5.31 -16.77 -14.21
C ALA A 402 -6.51 -17.52 -14.83
N TYR A 403 -6.46 -17.86 -16.13
CA TYR A 403 -7.47 -18.70 -16.78
C TYR A 403 -7.57 -20.07 -16.13
N ARG A 404 -6.44 -20.72 -15.83
CA ARG A 404 -6.44 -22.01 -15.13
C ARG A 404 -7.12 -21.89 -13.77
N ILE A 405 -6.70 -20.92 -12.95
CA ILE A 405 -7.25 -20.71 -11.60
C ILE A 405 -8.75 -20.49 -11.66
N LEU A 406 -9.21 -19.62 -12.57
CA LEU A 406 -10.62 -19.32 -12.75
C LEU A 406 -11.43 -20.59 -13.00
N ASN A 407 -11.07 -21.33 -14.06
CA ASN A 407 -11.87 -22.47 -14.53
C ASN A 407 -11.81 -23.64 -13.54
N VAL A 408 -10.62 -24.02 -13.08
CA VAL A 408 -10.46 -25.13 -12.12
C VAL A 408 -11.19 -24.84 -10.81
N SER A 409 -11.09 -23.61 -10.30
CA SER A 409 -11.79 -23.23 -9.06
C SER A 409 -13.32 -23.27 -9.21
N TRP A 410 -13.86 -22.85 -10.35
CA TRP A 410 -15.29 -22.93 -10.63
C TRP A 410 -15.78 -24.37 -10.75
N GLU A 411 -15.03 -25.25 -11.42
CA GLU A 411 -15.36 -26.67 -11.52
C GLU A 411 -15.38 -27.36 -10.17
N ILE A 412 -14.34 -27.17 -9.34
CA ILE A 412 -14.32 -27.72 -7.97
C ILE A 412 -15.52 -27.20 -7.18
N THR A 413 -15.87 -25.92 -7.34
CA THR A 413 -17.04 -25.30 -6.68
C THR A 413 -18.36 -25.92 -7.13
N ALA A 414 -18.52 -26.14 -8.43
CA ALA A 414 -19.69 -26.78 -9.01
C ALA A 414 -19.87 -28.21 -8.48
N ILE A 415 -18.81 -29.03 -8.54
CA ILE A 415 -18.80 -30.40 -8.02
C ILE A 415 -19.16 -30.42 -6.52
N PHE A 416 -18.60 -29.49 -5.74
CA PHE A 416 -18.91 -29.40 -4.32
C PHE A 416 -20.38 -29.07 -4.06
N TYR A 417 -20.96 -28.11 -4.81
CA TYR A 417 -22.38 -27.76 -4.63
C TYR A 417 -23.33 -28.86 -5.08
N GLU A 418 -22.93 -29.67 -6.06
CA GLU A 418 -23.70 -30.85 -6.48
C GLU A 418 -23.70 -31.94 -5.41
N LEU A 419 -22.55 -32.18 -4.77
CA LEU A 419 -22.39 -33.25 -3.78
C LEU A 419 -22.87 -32.89 -2.37
N PHE A 420 -22.91 -31.60 -2.03
CA PHE A 420 -23.16 -31.14 -0.65
C PHE A 420 -24.18 -29.99 -0.60
N ASP A 421 -25.11 -30.05 0.36
CA ASP A 421 -26.10 -28.98 0.62
C ASP A 421 -25.50 -27.62 1.06
N SER A 422 -24.18 -27.53 1.20
CA SER A 422 -23.48 -26.32 1.62
C SER A 422 -23.09 -25.46 0.42
N ARG A 423 -23.48 -24.18 0.45
CA ARG A 423 -23.08 -23.18 -0.54
C ARG A 423 -21.63 -22.67 -0.37
N THR A 424 -20.84 -23.28 0.50
CA THR A 424 -19.41 -22.95 0.66
C THR A 424 -18.62 -24.20 1.05
N MET A 425 -17.36 -24.27 0.62
CA MET A 425 -16.45 -25.38 0.94
C MET A 425 -15.90 -25.30 2.37
N TYR A 426 -15.75 -24.09 2.91
CA TYR A 426 -15.03 -23.84 4.16
C TYR A 426 -15.90 -23.28 5.29
N TYR A 427 -17.08 -22.72 5.01
CA TYR A 427 -17.90 -22.06 6.03
C TYR A 427 -19.08 -22.94 6.47
N LYS A 428 -19.00 -23.46 7.70
CA LYS A 428 -20.20 -23.80 8.47
C LYS A 428 -20.56 -22.61 9.35
N ASN A 429 -21.61 -21.85 9.01
CA ASN A 429 -22.39 -21.04 9.96
C ASN A 429 -21.66 -20.00 10.85
N ASP A 430 -20.38 -19.69 10.58
CA ASP A 430 -19.49 -18.81 11.38
C ASP A 430 -18.84 -17.72 10.50
N SER A 431 -19.68 -17.07 9.69
CA SER A 431 -19.25 -16.03 8.74
C SER A 431 -18.88 -14.68 9.39
N GLY A 432 -19.05 -14.53 10.70
CA GLY A 432 -18.81 -13.27 11.43
C GLY A 432 -17.45 -13.15 12.12
N SER A 433 -16.68 -14.24 12.21
CA SER A 433 -15.44 -14.29 12.99
C SER A 433 -14.41 -13.26 12.52
N HIS A 434 -14.27 -12.98 11.23
CA HIS A 434 -13.32 -11.98 10.73
C HIS A 434 -13.64 -10.53 11.16
N LEU A 435 -14.92 -10.14 11.19
CA LEU A 435 -15.34 -8.82 11.71
C LEU A 435 -15.07 -8.70 13.20
N ILE A 436 -15.20 -9.82 13.92
CA ILE A 436 -14.90 -9.90 15.34
C ILE A 436 -13.39 -9.80 15.56
N ILE A 437 -12.57 -10.52 14.80
CA ILE A 437 -11.11 -10.40 14.83
C ILE A 437 -10.69 -8.95 14.57
N HIS A 438 -11.22 -8.31 13.52
CA HIS A 438 -10.91 -6.91 13.22
C HIS A 438 -11.21 -6.00 14.41
N SER A 439 -12.42 -6.09 14.98
CA SER A 439 -12.80 -5.34 16.17
C SER A 439 -11.91 -5.62 17.39
N LEU A 440 -11.42 -6.84 17.59
CA LEU A 440 -10.50 -7.17 18.69
C LEU A 440 -9.10 -6.62 18.44
N MET A 441 -8.63 -6.65 17.19
CA MET A 441 -7.34 -6.09 16.82
C MET A 441 -7.29 -4.59 17.09
N ASN A 442 -8.41 -3.87 17.00
CA ASN A 442 -8.49 -2.45 17.38
C ASN A 442 -8.06 -2.18 18.83
N ASP A 443 -8.25 -3.15 19.73
CA ASP A 443 -7.84 -3.03 21.13
C ASP A 443 -6.36 -3.40 21.35
N MET A 444 -5.73 -4.07 20.37
CA MET A 444 -4.36 -4.59 20.46
C MET A 444 -3.33 -3.80 19.65
N VAL A 445 -3.76 -3.18 18.54
CA VAL A 445 -2.91 -2.38 17.66
C VAL A 445 -2.49 -1.12 18.40
N LEU A 446 -1.18 -0.92 18.46
CA LEU A 446 -0.59 0.27 19.09
C LEU A 446 0.34 1.00 18.12
N ASP A 447 0.95 0.34 17.13
CA ASP A 447 1.90 0.97 16.21
C ASP A 447 1.35 1.20 14.80
N LYS A 448 2.10 2.02 14.04
CA LYS A 448 1.80 2.40 12.66
C LYS A 448 1.75 1.21 11.70
N ASP A 449 2.62 0.21 11.86
CA ASP A 449 2.73 -0.89 10.90
C ASP A 449 1.53 -1.82 11.00
N ASP A 450 1.16 -2.22 12.22
CA ASP A 450 -0.04 -3.05 12.41
C ASP A 450 -1.32 -2.31 12.07
N TYR A 451 -1.39 -1.01 12.37
CA TYR A 451 -2.53 -0.17 11.96
C TYR A 451 -2.71 -0.17 10.44
N ASN A 452 -1.64 0.09 9.70
CA ASN A 452 -1.66 0.15 8.24
C ASN A 452 -1.98 -1.22 7.63
N GLU A 453 -1.40 -2.31 8.14
CA GLU A 453 -1.67 -3.66 7.63
C GLU A 453 -3.13 -4.07 7.92
N LEU A 454 -3.67 -3.74 9.09
CA LEU A 454 -5.07 -3.98 9.45
C LEU A 454 -6.04 -3.21 8.54
N HIS A 455 -5.86 -1.89 8.41
CA HIS A 455 -6.78 -1.05 7.64
C HIS A 455 -6.69 -1.35 6.14
N SER A 456 -5.49 -1.56 5.60
CA SER A 456 -5.33 -1.94 4.19
C SER A 456 -5.92 -3.32 3.88
N SER A 457 -5.98 -4.25 4.83
CA SER A 457 -6.51 -5.59 4.60
C SER A 457 -7.99 -5.60 4.18
N MET A 458 -8.81 -4.74 4.78
CA MET A 458 -10.24 -4.61 4.46
C MET A 458 -10.45 -3.96 3.10
N ASP A 459 -9.71 -2.90 2.79
CA ASP A 459 -9.76 -2.23 1.49
C ASP A 459 -9.34 -3.18 0.37
N VAL A 460 -8.28 -3.95 0.60
CA VAL A 460 -7.80 -4.99 -0.32
C VAL A 460 -8.87 -6.05 -0.54
N PHE A 461 -9.56 -6.49 0.53
CA PHE A 461 -10.64 -7.46 0.41
C PHE A 461 -11.81 -6.94 -0.43
N PHE A 462 -12.35 -5.76 -0.12
CA PHE A 462 -13.50 -5.23 -0.86
C PHE A 462 -13.16 -4.96 -2.32
N ARG A 463 -11.99 -4.39 -2.59
CA ARG A 463 -11.53 -4.15 -3.97
C ARG A 463 -11.44 -5.46 -4.76
N ARG A 464 -10.83 -6.50 -4.19
CA ARG A 464 -10.72 -7.81 -4.84
C ARG A 464 -12.07 -8.48 -5.00
N PHE A 465 -12.91 -8.43 -3.96
CA PHE A 465 -14.24 -9.02 -3.96
C PHE A 465 -15.15 -8.46 -5.07
N GLN A 466 -15.02 -7.16 -5.37
CA GLN A 466 -15.79 -6.52 -6.45
C GLN A 466 -15.23 -6.84 -7.85
N ASN A 467 -13.91 -6.98 -7.96
CA ASN A 467 -13.22 -6.97 -9.26
C ASN A 467 -12.80 -8.35 -9.75
N ASP A 468 -12.29 -9.21 -8.88
CA ASP A 468 -11.71 -10.49 -9.32
C ASP A 468 -12.84 -11.50 -9.56
N SER A 469 -12.86 -12.12 -10.74
CA SER A 469 -13.95 -13.01 -11.17
C SER A 469 -13.85 -14.43 -10.61
N VAL A 470 -13.38 -14.61 -9.38
CA VAL A 470 -13.10 -15.92 -8.78
C VAL A 470 -14.21 -16.37 -7.82
N PRO A 471 -14.30 -17.67 -7.48
CA PRO A 471 -15.28 -18.14 -6.49
C PRO A 471 -15.17 -17.45 -5.13
N LEU A 472 -16.33 -17.28 -4.48
CA LEU A 472 -16.50 -16.60 -3.20
C LEU A 472 -15.54 -17.09 -2.10
N ASP A 473 -15.29 -18.40 -2.08
CA ASP A 473 -14.44 -19.04 -1.07
C ASP A 473 -12.97 -18.55 -1.16
N ILE A 474 -12.44 -18.25 -2.35
CA ILE A 474 -11.07 -17.73 -2.51
C ILE A 474 -10.92 -16.39 -1.78
N HIS A 475 -11.89 -15.50 -1.91
CA HIS A 475 -11.87 -14.20 -1.25
C HIS A 475 -11.86 -14.33 0.27
N PHE A 476 -12.80 -15.12 0.81
CA PHE A 476 -12.94 -15.21 2.25
C PHE A 476 -11.81 -15.99 2.92
N ILE A 477 -11.26 -17.03 2.28
CA ILE A 477 -10.14 -17.79 2.86
C ILE A 477 -8.90 -16.90 2.91
N ASN A 478 -8.59 -16.17 1.83
CA ASN A 478 -7.49 -15.23 1.83
C ASN A 478 -7.67 -14.14 2.89
N HIS A 479 -8.87 -13.57 2.98
CA HIS A 479 -9.19 -12.58 3.99
C HIS A 479 -9.00 -13.12 5.42
N ARG A 480 -9.52 -14.33 5.68
CA ARG A 480 -9.39 -15.02 6.96
C ARG A 480 -7.92 -15.29 7.29
N ASN A 481 -7.14 -15.81 6.35
CA ASN A 481 -5.71 -16.11 6.57
C ASN A 481 -4.92 -14.85 6.90
N VAL A 482 -5.20 -13.74 6.21
CA VAL A 482 -4.61 -12.42 6.53
C VAL A 482 -5.00 -12.00 7.95
N HIS A 483 -6.28 -12.08 8.32
CA HIS A 483 -6.75 -11.70 9.65
C HIS A 483 -6.21 -12.58 10.78
N LEU A 484 -6.05 -13.89 10.54
CA LEU A 484 -5.45 -14.82 11.50
C LEU A 484 -3.99 -14.45 11.79
N ARG A 485 -3.20 -14.26 10.72
CA ARG A 485 -1.79 -13.86 10.83
C ARG A 485 -1.64 -12.51 11.51
N LEU A 486 -2.50 -11.55 11.17
CA LEU A 486 -2.53 -10.23 11.80
C LEU A 486 -2.88 -10.32 13.29
N PHE A 487 -3.86 -11.15 13.65
CA PHE A 487 -4.26 -11.35 15.04
C PHE A 487 -3.12 -11.95 15.88
N GLU A 488 -2.44 -12.99 15.37
CA GLU A 488 -1.27 -13.58 16.01
C GLU A 488 -0.13 -12.57 16.18
N LYS A 489 0.13 -11.77 15.15
CA LYS A 489 1.12 -10.67 15.18
C LYS A 489 0.76 -9.63 16.24
N CYS A 490 -0.49 -9.20 16.31
CA CYS A 490 -1.00 -8.25 17.30
C CYS A 490 -0.88 -8.80 18.72
N ILE A 491 -1.26 -10.06 18.97
CA ILE A 491 -1.10 -10.70 20.28
C ILE A 491 0.38 -10.74 20.69
N SER A 492 1.26 -11.20 19.79
CA SER A 492 2.70 -11.31 20.09
C SER A 492 3.32 -9.94 20.41
N ARG A 493 2.94 -8.89 19.67
CA ARG A 493 3.41 -7.53 19.94
C ARG A 493 2.82 -6.97 21.24
N LEU A 494 1.52 -7.15 21.49
CA LEU A 494 0.89 -6.73 22.74
C LEU A 494 1.54 -7.42 23.95
N GLN A 495 1.86 -8.71 23.86
CA GLN A 495 2.58 -9.41 24.92
C GLN A 495 3.92 -8.74 25.24
N LYS A 496 4.74 -8.45 24.22
CA LYS A 496 6.03 -7.73 24.41
C LYS A 496 5.84 -6.36 25.06
N ILE A 497 4.78 -5.64 24.72
CA ILE A 497 4.46 -4.34 25.31
C ILE A 497 4.06 -4.51 26.77
N LEU A 498 3.18 -5.47 27.06
CA LEU A 498 2.74 -5.80 28.42
C LEU A 498 3.89 -6.26 29.31
N ASP A 499 4.90 -6.96 28.79
CA ASP A 499 6.08 -7.38 29.54
C ASP A 499 6.97 -6.18 29.96
N ASN A 500 6.91 -5.09 29.21
CA ASN A 500 7.71 -3.88 29.45
C ASN A 500 6.94 -2.75 30.16
N ALA A 501 5.61 -2.85 30.22
CA ALA A 501 4.74 -1.84 30.81
C ALA A 501 4.89 -1.75 32.34
N GLU A 502 4.67 -0.55 32.89
CA GLU A 502 4.64 -0.32 34.33
C GLU A 502 3.57 -1.21 35.00
N PRO A 503 3.88 -1.93 36.11
CA PRO A 503 2.98 -2.95 36.67
C PRO A 503 1.56 -2.45 36.96
N ASN A 504 1.42 -1.25 37.53
CA ASN A 504 0.12 -0.68 37.83
C ASN A 504 -0.69 -0.35 36.57
N ASN A 505 -0.04 0.14 35.52
CA ASN A 505 -0.70 0.47 34.26
C ASN A 505 -1.08 -0.80 33.48
N LYS A 506 -0.21 -1.82 33.51
CA LYS A 506 -0.49 -3.16 32.99
C LYS A 506 -1.77 -3.73 33.60
N VAL A 507 -1.88 -3.69 34.93
CA VAL A 507 -3.08 -4.15 35.67
C VAL A 507 -4.33 -3.39 35.24
N LEU A 508 -4.26 -2.06 35.18
CA LEU A 508 -5.41 -1.23 34.79
C LEU A 508 -5.88 -1.52 33.36
N TYR A 509 -4.95 -1.65 32.42
CA TYR A 509 -5.26 -2.03 31.04
C TYR A 509 -5.94 -3.40 30.98
N ILE A 510 -5.33 -4.44 31.56
CA ILE A 510 -5.85 -5.81 31.54
C ILE A 510 -7.25 -5.87 32.15
N GLN A 511 -7.46 -5.24 33.31
CA GLN A 511 -8.78 -5.20 33.96
C GLN A 511 -9.83 -4.48 33.11
N SER A 512 -9.45 -3.40 32.43
CA SER A 512 -10.34 -2.67 31.53
C SER A 512 -10.78 -3.54 30.35
N ARG A 513 -9.82 -4.18 29.65
CA ARG A 513 -10.10 -5.01 28.47
C ARG A 513 -10.85 -6.30 28.82
N LEU A 514 -10.51 -6.95 29.94
CA LEU A 514 -11.29 -8.10 30.44
C LEU A 514 -12.73 -7.74 30.77
N LYS A 515 -12.98 -6.54 31.32
CA LYS A 515 -14.34 -6.07 31.61
C LYS A 515 -15.14 -5.88 30.33
N GLU A 516 -14.56 -5.28 29.31
CA GLU A 516 -15.21 -5.07 28.01
C GLU A 516 -15.52 -6.40 27.30
N LEU A 517 -14.57 -7.34 27.30
CA LEU A 517 -14.80 -8.68 26.75
C LEU A 517 -15.95 -9.41 27.45
N LYS A 518 -16.02 -9.33 28.79
CA LYS A 518 -17.15 -9.90 29.57
C LYS A 518 -18.48 -9.22 29.27
N GLN A 519 -18.49 -7.90 29.05
CA GLN A 519 -19.70 -7.17 28.66
C GLN A 519 -20.16 -7.54 27.25
N ARG A 520 -19.22 -7.72 26.32
CA ARG A 520 -19.49 -8.22 24.97
C ARG A 520 -20.08 -9.63 25.00
N GLU A 521 -19.50 -10.51 25.80
CA GLU A 521 -19.98 -11.88 26.03
C GLU A 521 -21.41 -11.90 26.59
N LEU A 522 -21.70 -11.07 27.60
CA LEU A 522 -23.05 -10.94 28.17
C LEU A 522 -24.08 -10.45 27.14
N THR A 523 -23.70 -9.45 26.36
CA THR A 523 -24.54 -8.90 25.29
C THR A 523 -24.82 -9.96 24.22
N PHE A 524 -23.78 -10.69 23.82
CA PHE A 524 -23.90 -11.79 22.86
C PHE A 524 -24.83 -12.89 23.37
N ARG A 525 -24.67 -13.32 24.63
CA ARG A 525 -25.55 -14.32 25.26
C ARG A 525 -27.02 -13.87 25.26
N THR A 526 -27.28 -12.61 25.59
CA THR A 526 -28.64 -12.04 25.56
C THR A 526 -29.24 -12.04 24.15
N ILE A 527 -28.43 -11.79 23.13
CA ILE A 527 -28.86 -11.86 21.72
C ILE A 527 -29.07 -13.32 21.29
N ALA A 528 -28.18 -14.23 21.69
CA ALA A 528 -28.22 -15.65 21.35
C ALA A 528 -29.43 -16.36 21.98
N GLU A 529 -29.78 -16.02 23.22
CA GLU A 529 -31.01 -16.50 23.89
C GLU A 529 -32.28 -16.12 23.09
N ARG A 530 -32.26 -14.98 22.39
CA ARG A 530 -33.36 -14.51 21.53
C ARG A 530 -33.31 -15.10 20.12
N ASN A 531 -32.22 -15.73 19.73
CA ASN A 531 -32.02 -16.28 18.38
C ASN A 531 -31.34 -17.65 18.45
N LYS A 532 -32.15 -18.72 18.39
CA LYS A 532 -31.70 -20.12 18.42
C LYS A 532 -30.61 -20.47 17.39
N ARG A 533 -30.44 -19.67 16.32
CA ARG A 533 -29.36 -19.86 15.33
C ARG A 533 -27.97 -19.44 15.85
N LEU A 534 -27.89 -18.80 17.01
CA LEU A 534 -26.68 -18.30 17.65
C LEU A 534 -26.34 -19.05 18.95
N GLU A 535 -27.18 -19.98 19.38
CA GLU A 535 -26.98 -20.77 20.59
C GLU A 535 -25.71 -21.64 20.47
N GLY A 536 -24.82 -21.55 21.45
CA GLY A 536 -23.54 -22.29 21.46
C GLY A 536 -22.48 -21.77 20.48
N LYS A 537 -22.73 -20.67 19.76
CA LYS A 537 -21.76 -20.05 18.83
C LYS A 537 -20.92 -18.98 19.50
N GLU A 538 -20.30 -19.29 20.63
CA GLU A 538 -19.35 -18.37 21.23
C GLU A 538 -18.07 -18.33 20.37
N ASP A 539 -17.62 -17.12 20.02
CA ASP A 539 -16.54 -16.94 19.07
C ASP A 539 -15.18 -17.32 19.69
N LYS A 540 -14.40 -18.09 18.94
CA LYS A 540 -13.05 -18.55 19.29
C LYS A 540 -12.12 -17.39 19.64
N PHE A 541 -12.12 -16.29 18.88
CA PHE A 541 -11.11 -15.24 19.00
C PHE A 541 -11.27 -14.34 20.23
N PRO A 542 -12.48 -13.88 20.60
CA PRO A 542 -12.69 -13.22 21.89
C PRO A 542 -12.29 -14.09 23.07
N ASN A 543 -12.55 -15.40 23.00
CA ASN A 543 -12.16 -16.34 24.05
C ASN A 543 -10.64 -16.50 24.14
N LEU A 544 -9.94 -16.63 23.02
CA LEU A 544 -8.47 -16.63 23.00
C LEU A 544 -7.87 -15.34 23.57
N PHE A 545 -8.42 -14.17 23.21
CA PHE A 545 -7.92 -12.90 23.76
C PHE A 545 -8.23 -12.76 25.27
N LYS A 546 -9.41 -13.24 25.71
CA LYS A 546 -9.78 -13.29 27.13
C LYS A 546 -8.86 -14.22 27.92
N GLU A 547 -8.55 -15.39 27.37
CA GLU A 547 -7.63 -16.37 27.96
C GLU A 547 -6.22 -15.78 28.07
N PHE A 548 -5.70 -15.19 26.99
CA PHE A 548 -4.44 -14.46 27.00
C PHE A 548 -4.38 -13.41 28.12
N LEU A 549 -5.37 -12.51 28.18
CA LEU A 549 -5.42 -11.47 29.23
C LEU A 549 -5.60 -12.06 30.64
N SER A 550 -6.27 -13.20 30.78
CA SER A 550 -6.46 -13.87 32.07
C SER A 550 -5.16 -14.52 32.55
N ILE A 551 -4.39 -15.14 31.65
CA ILE A 551 -3.04 -15.66 31.94
C ILE A 551 -2.13 -14.53 32.41
N GLU A 552 -2.13 -13.40 31.70
CA GLU A 552 -1.35 -12.21 32.09
C GLU A 552 -1.79 -11.69 33.48
N ALA A 553 -3.09 -11.65 33.76
CA ALA A 553 -3.61 -11.24 35.06
C ALA A 553 -3.20 -12.20 36.20
N ASP A 554 -3.28 -13.50 35.96
CA ASP A 554 -2.92 -14.54 36.93
C ASP A 554 -1.42 -14.53 37.21
N PHE A 555 -0.58 -14.35 36.18
CA PHE A 555 0.87 -14.17 36.33
C PHE A 555 1.21 -12.96 37.21
N ILE A 556 0.56 -11.81 37.01
CA ILE A 556 0.75 -10.64 37.88
C ILE A 556 0.34 -10.97 39.33
N ARG A 557 -0.80 -11.64 39.53
CA ARG A 557 -1.27 -12.03 40.86
C ARG A 557 -0.26 -12.94 41.55
N GLU A 558 0.26 -13.95 40.87
CA GLU A 558 1.21 -14.92 41.41
C GLU A 558 2.59 -14.31 41.70
N THR A 559 3.06 -13.41 40.83
CA THR A 559 4.35 -12.73 41.02
C THR A 559 4.30 -11.57 42.02
N SER A 560 3.13 -10.96 42.24
CA SER A 560 2.92 -9.91 43.25
C SER A 560 3.13 -10.39 44.71
N VAL A 561 3.20 -11.71 44.93
CA VAL A 561 3.50 -12.33 46.24
C VAL A 561 5.01 -12.31 46.54
N ILE A 562 5.89 -12.19 45.53
CA ILE A 562 7.35 -12.34 45.66
C ILE A 562 8.07 -10.99 45.86
N ALA A 563 7.44 -9.88 45.50
CA ALA A 563 7.87 -8.53 45.87
C ALA A 563 6.63 -7.77 46.35
N PRO A 564 6.61 -7.17 47.56
CA PRO A 564 5.48 -6.38 48.00
C PRO A 564 5.38 -5.13 47.11
N LEU A 565 4.63 -5.24 46.02
CA LEU A 565 4.10 -4.09 45.30
C LEU A 565 3.34 -3.28 46.34
N SER A 566 3.84 -2.09 46.66
CA SER A 566 3.15 -1.16 47.54
C SER A 566 1.85 -0.75 46.85
N TYR A 567 0.78 -1.48 47.14
CA TYR A 567 -0.54 -1.21 46.59
C TYR A 567 -1.00 0.17 47.06
N LEU A 568 -1.27 1.03 46.06
CA LEU A 568 -2.12 2.23 46.09
C LEU A 568 -1.69 3.38 47.05
N PRO A 569 -1.41 4.60 46.53
CA PRO A 569 -1.62 5.81 47.30
C PRO A 569 -3.14 6.05 47.47
N GLU A 570 -3.61 6.23 48.71
CA GLU A 570 -5.02 6.48 49.05
C GLU A 570 -5.59 7.83 48.56
N ASN A 571 -4.92 8.54 47.65
CA ASN A 571 -5.38 9.84 47.13
C ASN A 571 -5.17 9.95 45.60
N PRO A 572 -6.24 9.97 44.77
CA PRO A 572 -6.12 10.13 43.32
C PRO A 572 -5.79 11.57 42.88
N LYS A 573 -5.52 12.49 43.80
CA LYS A 573 -5.02 13.84 43.49
C LYS A 573 -3.50 13.93 43.37
N ILE A 574 -2.76 12.83 43.53
CA ILE A 574 -1.29 12.84 43.58
C ILE A 574 -0.67 11.77 42.67
N LEU A 575 -1.07 11.74 41.39
CA LEU A 575 -0.32 11.03 40.35
C LEU A 575 0.13 11.93 39.18
N ILE A 576 -0.02 13.25 39.33
CA ILE A 576 0.59 14.24 38.42
C ILE A 576 1.92 14.78 38.99
N ASP A 577 2.14 14.66 40.32
CA ASP A 577 3.25 15.32 41.05
C ASP A 577 4.14 14.37 41.91
N LYS A 578 4.44 13.14 41.47
CA LYS A 578 5.66 12.49 42.01
C LYS A 578 6.87 13.10 41.28
N PRO A 579 8.03 13.28 41.95
CA PRO A 579 9.20 13.86 41.30
C PRO A 579 9.49 13.03 40.06
N ARG A 580 9.24 13.64 38.90
CA ARG A 580 9.45 13.03 37.61
C ARG A 580 10.96 12.79 37.54
N LEU A 581 11.37 11.53 37.44
CA LEU A 581 12.69 11.24 36.89
C LEU A 581 12.64 11.80 35.47
N GLU A 582 13.25 12.97 35.25
CA GLU A 582 13.27 13.67 33.96
C GLU A 582 14.65 13.54 33.30
N THR A 583 15.71 13.38 34.10
CA THR A 583 17.09 13.37 33.59
C THR A 583 17.82 12.05 33.88
N PHE A 584 18.92 11.82 33.15
CA PHE A 584 19.83 10.70 33.41
C PHE A 584 20.46 10.79 34.80
N GLU A 585 20.68 12.00 35.30
CA GLU A 585 21.24 12.29 36.61
C GLU A 585 20.30 11.85 37.74
N ASP A 586 18.99 11.94 37.53
CA ASP A 586 17.98 11.49 38.49
C ASP A 586 17.87 9.95 38.55
N LEU A 587 18.28 9.27 37.47
CA LEU A 587 18.10 7.83 37.28
C LEU A 587 19.06 6.98 38.13
N LEU A 588 20.27 7.49 38.38
CA LEU A 588 21.41 6.73 38.88
C LEU A 588 22.18 7.49 39.97
N SER A 589 22.84 6.78 40.89
CA SER A 589 23.85 7.41 41.77
C SER A 589 25.05 7.89 40.94
N THR A 590 25.79 8.89 41.43
CA THR A 590 26.97 9.46 40.74
C THR A 590 28.00 8.40 40.35
N GLU A 591 28.19 7.37 41.18
CA GLU A 591 29.05 6.23 40.91
C GLU A 591 28.55 5.39 39.72
N LYS A 592 27.26 5.06 39.68
CA LYS A 592 26.64 4.34 38.56
C LYS A 592 26.62 5.16 37.28
N GLN A 593 26.41 6.47 37.38
CA GLN A 593 26.48 7.37 36.22
C GLN A 593 27.87 7.35 35.59
N THR A 594 28.92 7.48 36.42
CA THR A 594 30.31 7.45 35.97
C THR A 594 30.64 6.14 35.27
N TYR A 595 30.23 5.03 35.88
CA TYR A 595 30.41 3.70 35.31
C TYR A 595 29.71 3.52 33.96
N VAL A 596 28.44 3.94 33.86
CA VAL A 596 27.67 3.82 32.62
C VAL A 596 28.26 4.69 31.52
N LEU A 597 28.66 5.93 31.81
CA LEU A 597 29.30 6.80 30.83
C LEU A 597 30.65 6.26 30.36
N GLN A 598 31.44 5.69 31.27
CA GLN A 598 32.71 5.04 30.91
C GLN A 598 32.47 3.83 29.98
N MET A 599 31.46 3.02 30.26
CA MET A 599 31.09 1.90 29.41
C MET A 599 30.64 2.35 28.02
N LEU A 600 29.88 3.45 27.90
CA LEU A 600 29.49 4.00 26.59
C LEU A 600 30.71 4.48 25.79
N GLU A 601 31.71 5.04 26.46
CA GLU A 601 32.96 5.48 25.85
C GLU A 601 33.82 4.29 25.40
N ASP A 602 33.99 3.29 26.27
CA ASP A 602 34.81 2.10 26.01
C ASP A 602 34.21 1.22 24.90
N LEU A 603 32.88 1.17 24.79
CA LEU A 603 32.16 0.51 23.69
C LEU A 603 32.11 1.36 22.41
N SER A 604 32.80 2.52 22.38
CA SER A 604 32.83 3.45 21.25
C SER A 604 31.44 3.95 20.81
N ILE A 605 30.47 3.97 21.73
CA ILE A 605 29.14 4.54 21.50
C ILE A 605 29.21 6.06 21.64
N THR A 606 30.05 6.54 22.56
CA THR A 606 30.40 7.96 22.72
C THR A 606 31.88 8.22 22.47
N VAL A 607 32.20 9.46 22.08
CA VAL A 607 33.56 10.02 22.09
C VAL A 607 33.48 11.40 22.74
N GLY A 608 34.19 11.61 23.84
CA GLY A 608 34.13 12.83 24.63
C GLY A 608 32.74 13.10 25.19
N GLY A 609 31.97 12.04 25.50
CA GLY A 609 30.61 12.13 26.03
C GLY A 609 29.52 12.45 25.01
N ASN A 610 29.86 12.58 23.72
CA ASN A 610 28.88 12.77 22.64
C ASN A 610 28.72 11.50 21.82
N TYR A 611 27.50 11.23 21.36
CA TYR A 611 27.19 10.07 20.52
C TYR A 611 28.02 10.08 19.22
N ALA A 612 28.76 9.00 18.97
CA ALA A 612 29.76 8.91 17.92
C ALA A 612 29.38 7.98 16.76
N LEU A 613 28.32 7.19 16.91
CA LEU A 613 27.89 6.22 15.90
C LEU A 613 26.96 6.84 14.85
N SER A 614 26.78 6.15 13.72
CA SER A 614 25.87 6.62 12.67
C SER A 614 24.40 6.57 13.13
N PRO A 615 23.49 7.37 12.53
CA PRO A 615 22.06 7.34 12.87
C PRO A 615 21.41 5.96 12.70
N LYS A 616 21.96 5.10 11.82
CA LYS A 616 21.48 3.72 11.62
C LYS A 616 21.86 2.77 12.77
N LYS A 617 22.77 3.17 13.67
CA LYS A 617 23.26 2.37 14.80
C LYS A 617 22.71 2.83 16.16
N LEU A 618 21.66 3.65 16.18
CA LEU A 618 21.03 4.13 17.43
C LEU A 618 20.49 2.99 18.32
N GLY A 619 20.29 1.80 17.76
CA GLY A 619 19.98 0.58 18.50
C GLY A 619 21.06 0.16 19.51
N ALA A 620 22.29 0.67 19.39
CA ALA A 620 23.37 0.41 20.36
C ALA A 620 22.99 0.90 21.77
N ILE A 621 22.34 2.06 21.88
CA ILE A 621 21.87 2.63 23.15
C ILE A 621 20.85 1.68 23.80
N ARG A 622 19.92 1.12 23.02
CA ARG A 622 18.94 0.13 23.50
C ARG A 622 19.63 -1.12 24.02
N GLY A 623 20.63 -1.65 23.29
CA GLY A 623 21.39 -2.83 23.70
C GLY A 623 22.07 -2.65 25.06
N VAL A 624 22.71 -1.51 25.28
CA VAL A 624 23.33 -1.15 26.57
C VAL A 624 22.29 -1.05 27.69
N ILE A 625 21.17 -0.37 27.44
CA ILE A 625 20.10 -0.22 28.44
C ILE A 625 19.54 -1.59 28.85
N GLU A 626 19.29 -2.47 27.88
CA GLU A 626 18.82 -3.83 28.15
C GLU A 626 19.83 -4.64 28.98
N ALA A 627 21.13 -4.54 28.68
CA ALA A 627 22.19 -5.16 29.47
C ALA A 627 22.25 -4.63 30.91
N LEU A 628 22.14 -3.31 31.09
CA LEU A 628 22.10 -2.67 32.40
C LEU A 628 20.87 -3.07 33.22
N ARG A 629 19.71 -3.26 32.57
CA ARG A 629 18.48 -3.77 33.22
C ARG A 629 18.65 -5.22 33.64
N GLU A 630 19.20 -6.06 32.76
CA GLU A 630 19.44 -7.47 33.07
C GLU A 630 20.36 -7.64 34.29
N LYS A 631 21.39 -6.79 34.39
CA LYS A 631 22.32 -6.77 35.53
C LYS A 631 21.83 -5.94 36.72
N LYS A 632 20.60 -5.43 36.69
CA LYS A 632 19.96 -4.66 37.77
C LYS A 632 20.76 -3.40 38.19
N ILE A 633 21.51 -2.81 37.25
CA ILE A 633 22.31 -1.60 37.49
C ILE A 633 21.40 -0.37 37.45
N ILE A 634 20.46 -0.32 36.50
CA ILE A 634 19.44 0.72 36.36
C ILE A 634 18.06 0.22 36.85
N PRO A 635 17.18 1.11 37.34
CA PRO A 635 15.84 0.72 37.81
C PRO A 635 14.95 0.20 36.67
N HIS A 636 13.95 -0.62 37.03
CA HIS A 636 12.92 -1.10 36.11
C HIS A 636 11.91 0.03 35.80
N LEU A 637 12.29 0.94 34.91
CA LEU A 637 11.43 1.97 34.30
C LEU A 637 11.17 1.63 32.83
N GLY A 638 10.10 2.18 32.24
CA GLY A 638 9.78 2.01 30.81
C GLY A 638 11.00 2.21 29.89
N LEU A 639 11.24 1.25 28.99
CA LEU A 639 12.45 1.17 28.17
C LEU A 639 12.65 2.43 27.32
N HIS A 640 11.59 2.93 26.68
CA HIS A 640 11.61 4.17 25.93
C HIS A 640 12.04 5.37 26.78
N LYS A 641 11.53 5.49 28.01
CA LYS A 641 11.86 6.60 28.90
C LYS A 641 13.35 6.62 29.27
N VAL A 642 13.89 5.46 29.61
CA VAL A 642 15.33 5.31 29.89
C VAL A 642 16.16 5.57 28.64
N TYR A 643 15.68 5.12 27.48
CA TYR A 643 16.32 5.38 26.19
C TYR A 643 16.42 6.87 25.89
N VAL A 644 15.33 7.62 26.07
CA VAL A 644 15.31 9.08 25.85
C VAL A 644 16.27 9.79 26.82
N MET A 645 16.30 9.39 28.09
CA MET A 645 17.24 9.95 29.07
C MET A 645 18.71 9.73 28.68
N PHE A 646 19.05 8.52 28.21
CA PHE A 646 20.39 8.21 27.74
C PHE A 646 20.73 8.97 26.46
N ALA A 647 19.80 9.01 25.50
CA ALA A 647 19.97 9.73 24.24
C ALA A 647 20.19 11.23 24.48
N ASP A 648 19.43 11.84 25.40
CA ASP A 648 19.59 13.23 25.81
C ASP A 648 20.93 13.47 26.49
N LYS A 649 21.37 12.56 27.35
CA LYS A 649 22.65 12.67 28.05
C LYS A 649 23.86 12.69 27.10
N ILE A 650 23.76 12.00 25.96
CA ILE A 650 24.86 11.87 24.99
C ILE A 650 24.65 12.67 23.69
N ASN A 651 23.67 13.57 23.65
CA ASN A 651 23.32 14.38 22.48
C ASN A 651 23.00 13.56 21.21
N ALA A 652 22.32 12.41 21.34
CA ALA A 652 21.86 11.62 20.20
C ALA A 652 20.51 12.13 19.66
N SER A 653 20.27 11.97 18.34
CA SER A 653 19.01 12.40 17.71
C SER A 653 17.80 11.59 18.21
N LYS A 654 16.77 12.27 18.71
CA LYS A 654 15.51 11.67 19.19
C LYS A 654 14.73 11.01 18.05
N LYS A 655 14.49 9.70 18.14
CA LYS A 655 13.39 9.02 17.45
C LYS A 655 12.64 8.16 18.46
N SER A 656 11.35 7.94 18.20
CA SER A 656 10.46 7.03 18.94
C SER A 656 11.13 5.68 19.17
N GLU A 657 10.66 4.97 20.21
CA GLU A 657 11.15 3.66 20.68
C GLU A 657 11.72 2.80 19.55
N LEU A 658 13.06 2.67 19.49
CA LEU A 658 13.71 1.88 18.45
C LEU A 658 13.42 0.41 18.71
N ASP A 659 12.83 -0.28 17.74
CA ASP A 659 12.67 -1.73 17.74
C ASP A 659 14.00 -2.45 18.01
N ALA A 660 13.91 -3.66 18.58
CA ALA A 660 15.07 -4.54 18.70
C ALA A 660 15.63 -4.81 17.30
N SER A 661 16.94 -4.57 17.13
CA SER A 661 17.67 -4.73 15.88
C SER A 661 18.88 -5.61 16.10
N ASN A 662 19.48 -6.14 15.03
CA ASN A 662 20.74 -6.88 15.14
C ASN A 662 21.80 -6.05 15.88
N THR A 663 21.82 -4.72 15.65
CA THR A 663 22.70 -3.80 16.38
C THR A 663 22.41 -3.74 17.87
N SER A 664 21.14 -3.75 18.31
CA SER A 664 20.86 -3.74 19.75
C SER A 664 21.26 -5.05 20.43
N GLU A 665 21.10 -6.20 19.76
CA GLU A 665 21.50 -7.50 20.30
C GLU A 665 23.02 -7.66 20.41
N ASP A 666 23.77 -7.18 19.41
CA ASP A 666 25.23 -7.21 19.44
C ASP A 666 25.78 -6.36 20.59
N TYR A 667 25.34 -5.09 20.69
CA TYR A 667 25.77 -4.20 21.76
C TYR A 667 25.29 -4.63 23.16
N LYS A 668 24.18 -5.38 23.25
CA LYS A 668 23.74 -5.99 24.50
C LYS A 668 24.72 -7.07 24.97
N LYS A 669 25.19 -7.93 24.06
CA LYS A 669 26.21 -8.94 24.39
C LYS A 669 27.51 -8.29 24.84
N ASP A 670 27.96 -7.30 24.07
CA ASP A 670 29.20 -6.57 24.38
C ASP A 670 29.11 -5.85 25.73
N ALA A 671 27.97 -5.21 26.02
CA ALA A 671 27.74 -4.56 27.31
C ALA A 671 27.65 -5.56 28.48
N ILE A 672 27.02 -6.74 28.29
CA ILE A 672 27.01 -7.80 29.30
C ILE A 672 28.42 -8.32 29.58
N GLU A 673 29.23 -8.50 28.54
CA GLU A 673 30.63 -8.92 28.67
C GLU A 673 31.48 -7.85 29.36
N TYR A 674 31.30 -6.57 29.00
CA TYR A 674 31.92 -5.45 29.68
C TYR A 674 31.60 -5.43 31.18
N ILE A 675 30.32 -5.60 31.56
CA ILE A 675 29.89 -5.61 32.97
C ILE A 675 30.49 -6.81 33.73
N LYS A 676 30.71 -7.94 33.07
CA LYS A 676 31.40 -9.09 33.69
C LYS A 676 32.88 -8.81 33.93
N ASN A 677 33.54 -8.16 32.97
CA ASN A 677 34.98 -7.88 33.01
C ASN A 677 35.32 -6.69 33.90
N ASN A 678 34.37 -5.77 34.12
CA ASN A 678 34.51 -4.57 34.93
C ASN A 678 33.33 -4.46 35.92
N PRO A 679 33.24 -5.31 36.96
CA PRO A 679 32.11 -5.27 37.88
C PRO A 679 32.06 -3.95 38.66
N LEU A 680 30.85 -3.39 38.77
CA LEU A 680 30.57 -2.25 39.65
C LEU A 680 30.69 -2.72 41.12
N HIS A 681 31.65 -2.19 41.86
CA HIS A 681 31.94 -2.57 43.25
C HIS A 681 31.08 -1.85 44.29
#